data_AF-A0A7L0G560-F1
#
_entry.id   AF-A0A7L0G560-F1
#
_cell.length_a   1.000
_cell.length_b   1.000
_cell.length_c   1.000
_cell.angle_alpha   90.00
_cell.angle_beta   90.00
_cell.angle_gamma   90.00
#
_symmetry.space_group_name_H-M   'P 1'
#
loop_
_entity.id
_entity.type
_entity.pdbx_description
1 polymer ?
#
loop_
_entity_poly.entity_id
_entity_poly.type
_entity_poly.pdbx_seq_one_letter_code
_entity_poly.pdbx_strand_id
1 'polypeptide(L)'
;MLPVDNRLLNLQIYKLLQCIHQKDKKQIQKLVQNGFPNLINFTEPMEGYSALHLACIKNDTDMCSFLLEQGAHPDVQDKMGRTPAMKAAELGHELVLDLLGKAKADMTAVDNEGKGVLFYCILPTRRHYHCVQLALDYGADVNNCTTDGKPVFLQACEQADDIKEICLNFLERGANPNARNPATGRTALMEAAREGVLELVRGLLERGVDVNLFDLERHSAAHFAAKGGFFEILRIISAYNGDLGLIAMNGNTPLHYAAEGGFANCCKFIGQRGCDPTWTNLLTKTPRAVAKGGGFKAAAAALHKIEKNFIKQSKPGAKEANPRWALRLYDWSLEHQAALRKAFEAVDQGDGTVAKDDFISVIQKQCAFVDVEQIQTIAEMHEGSHPEGINTEEFFKGSKYLQKSCLITAFGPKGKKGKKRKKQRRKRGISVPVPICVIPKSTCPRREDGFPVYMIEAVQYTADCYRFNRDHPSTHPVHDDRAWYIDEPRKMYMNINYLVRAGDILSLQKAFEEGVQVDIKDEYYKTPLMTACASGNIDVVQYLLEKGADVDATDNFMWTPLHHACYNGHLDIAELLVKAGAAVDAPAIGNATPLMRAIEICRLDIVYFLINVGADIQTTNSNGKNALDIAKVFADSSIIDLLQNKLENLPKVPEKKEAEKEKIVKPKSPSALMPVEVKAVKKEPSQVSLPVVEKSILEKSTHSRKDRVIYLNSLITSSAIKKGDIAFKPRKIWAPDAATEELVRKQELLRERFALDGHSESFMTPFNRKVTE
;
A
#
# COMPACT_ATOMS: atom_id res chain seq x y z
N MET A 1 -11.55 31.54 31.55
CA MET A 1 -11.46 30.14 32.04
C MET A 1 -11.38 29.21 30.84
N LEU A 2 -10.16 29.07 30.30
CA LEU A 2 -9.72 28.21 29.19
C LEU A 2 -8.23 27.91 29.50
N PRO A 3 -7.57 26.85 29.00
CA PRO A 3 -8.05 25.59 28.41
C PRO A 3 -7.40 24.37 29.12
N VAL A 4 -7.15 24.48 30.45
CA VAL A 4 -6.28 23.55 31.20
C VAL A 4 -6.87 22.14 31.31
N ASP A 5 -8.18 22.02 31.54
CA ASP A 5 -8.85 20.73 31.76
C ASP A 5 -8.82 19.85 30.51
N ASN A 6 -9.02 20.41 29.32
CA ASN A 6 -8.93 19.65 28.06
C ASN A 6 -7.52 19.10 27.82
N ARG A 7 -6.46 19.82 28.24
CA ARG A 7 -5.09 19.30 28.14
C ARG A 7 -4.86 18.13 29.10
N LEU A 8 -5.32 18.24 30.35
CA LEU A 8 -5.19 17.18 31.35
C LEU A 8 -6.00 15.94 30.92
N LEU A 9 -7.25 16.13 30.50
CA LEU A 9 -8.12 15.08 29.96
C LEU A 9 -7.45 14.32 28.80
N ASN A 10 -6.97 15.04 27.77
CA ASN A 10 -6.30 14.42 26.62
C ASN A 10 -5.08 13.58 27.03
N LEU A 11 -4.28 14.06 27.98
CA LEU A 11 -3.11 13.32 28.47
C LEU A 11 -3.51 12.07 29.28
N GLN A 12 -4.55 12.15 30.10
CA GLN A 12 -5.08 10.99 30.82
C GLN A 12 -5.71 9.96 29.87
N ILE A 13 -6.37 10.39 28.78
CA ILE A 13 -6.88 9.50 27.72
C ILE A 13 -5.72 8.75 27.05
N TYR A 14 -4.68 9.46 26.61
CA TYR A 14 -3.51 8.80 26.00
C TYR A 14 -2.81 7.84 26.96
N LYS A 15 -2.70 8.19 28.24
CA LYS A 15 -2.15 7.29 29.26
C LYS A 15 -3.03 6.05 29.44
N LEU A 16 -4.34 6.19 29.50
CA LEU A 16 -5.28 5.06 29.58
C LEU A 16 -5.13 4.12 28.37
N LEU A 17 -5.11 4.66 27.15
CA LEU A 17 -4.90 3.90 25.92
C LEU A 17 -3.56 3.15 25.91
N GLN A 18 -2.51 3.74 26.49
CA GLN A 18 -1.21 3.09 26.64
C GLN A 18 -1.24 1.97 27.69
N CYS A 19 -1.89 2.17 28.84
CA CYS A 19 -2.04 1.10 29.85
C CYS A 19 -2.81 -0.10 29.28
N ILE A 20 -3.79 0.14 28.40
CA ILE A 20 -4.50 -0.90 27.65
C ILE A 20 -3.54 -1.63 26.69
N HIS A 21 -2.69 -0.91 25.95
CA HIS A 21 -1.66 -1.51 25.10
C HIS A 21 -0.65 -2.37 25.89
N GLN A 22 -0.28 -1.94 27.09
CA GLN A 22 0.60 -2.66 28.03
C GLN A 22 -0.13 -3.76 28.82
N LYS A 23 -1.46 -3.86 28.70
CA LYS A 23 -2.35 -4.74 29.46
C LYS A 23 -2.33 -4.55 30.99
N ASP A 24 -1.94 -3.38 31.49
CA ASP A 24 -1.88 -3.10 32.93
C ASP A 24 -3.26 -2.78 33.52
N LYS A 25 -3.98 -3.84 33.89
CA LYS A 25 -5.30 -3.76 34.53
C LYS A 25 -5.29 -2.98 35.85
N LYS A 26 -4.19 -3.01 36.62
CA LYS A 26 -4.10 -2.29 37.91
C LYS A 26 -4.02 -0.78 37.69
N GLN A 27 -3.19 -0.35 36.75
CA GLN A 27 -3.05 1.07 36.42
C GLN A 27 -4.31 1.61 35.73
N ILE A 28 -5.02 0.80 34.92
CA ILE A 28 -6.33 1.16 34.38
C ILE A 28 -7.34 1.41 35.52
N GLN A 29 -7.48 0.48 36.48
CA GLN A 29 -8.36 0.67 37.65
C GLN A 29 -8.02 1.96 38.43
N LYS A 30 -6.74 2.23 38.69
CA LYS A 30 -6.29 3.44 39.37
C LYS A 30 -6.67 4.72 38.60
N LEU A 31 -6.60 4.70 37.27
CA LEU A 31 -6.99 5.82 36.41
C LEU A 31 -8.51 6.00 36.31
N VAL A 32 -9.29 4.91 36.30
CA VAL A 32 -10.76 4.97 36.27
C VAL A 32 -11.34 5.47 37.60
N GLN A 33 -10.74 5.10 38.73
CA GLN A 33 -11.20 5.49 40.07
C GLN A 33 -10.74 6.90 40.49
N ASN A 34 -9.48 7.26 40.22
CA ASN A 34 -8.84 8.47 40.75
C ASN A 34 -8.44 9.50 39.67
N GLY A 35 -8.73 9.22 38.40
CA GLY A 35 -8.51 10.13 37.27
C GLY A 35 -9.73 11.00 36.97
N PHE A 36 -9.78 11.54 35.76
CA PHE A 36 -10.91 12.34 35.29
C PHE A 36 -12.23 11.54 35.35
N PRO A 37 -13.34 12.11 35.84
CA PRO A 37 -14.61 11.39 35.91
C PRO A 37 -15.03 10.81 34.56
N ASN A 38 -15.39 9.53 34.54
CA ASN A 38 -15.82 8.81 33.34
C ASN A 38 -14.76 8.67 32.22
N LEU A 39 -13.45 8.79 32.55
CA LEU A 39 -12.30 8.74 31.61
C LEU A 39 -12.37 7.61 30.58
N ILE A 40 -12.86 6.43 30.97
CA ILE A 40 -12.92 5.22 30.15
C ILE A 40 -13.76 5.37 28.86
N ASN A 41 -14.71 6.30 28.87
CA ASN A 41 -15.66 6.54 27.79
C ASN A 41 -15.26 7.70 26.86
N PHE A 42 -14.18 8.42 27.18
CA PHE A 42 -13.66 9.46 26.29
C PHE A 42 -12.85 8.87 25.13
N THR A 43 -12.80 9.64 24.05
CA THR A 43 -12.13 9.33 22.79
C THR A 43 -10.91 10.21 22.60
N GLU A 44 -9.83 9.67 22.02
CA GLU A 44 -8.61 10.47 21.82
C GLU A 44 -8.76 11.50 20.68
N PRO A 45 -8.11 12.68 20.78
CA PRO A 45 -8.44 13.84 19.95
C PRO A 45 -7.95 13.79 18.49
N MET A 46 -7.30 12.73 17.98
CA MET A 46 -6.88 12.62 16.57
C MET A 46 -7.84 11.80 15.70
N GLU A 47 -8.03 10.52 15.98
CA GLU A 47 -8.91 9.58 15.25
C GLU A 47 -10.24 9.33 15.98
N GLY A 48 -10.27 9.54 17.30
CA GLY A 48 -11.45 9.32 18.15
C GLY A 48 -11.52 7.94 18.78
N TYR A 49 -10.41 7.20 18.90
CA TYR A 49 -10.47 5.88 19.53
C TYR A 49 -10.67 5.98 21.05
N SER A 50 -11.65 5.22 21.56
CA SER A 50 -11.83 4.99 23.01
C SER A 50 -11.00 3.79 23.49
N ALA A 51 -10.98 3.60 24.81
CA ALA A 51 -10.40 2.41 25.46
C ALA A 51 -10.88 1.10 24.82
N LEU A 52 -12.19 0.98 24.60
CA LEU A 52 -12.83 -0.23 24.08
C LEU A 52 -12.51 -0.44 22.60
N HIS A 53 -12.46 0.63 21.78
CA HIS A 53 -12.01 0.54 20.38
C HIS A 53 -10.62 -0.10 20.25
N LEU A 54 -9.66 0.33 21.08
CA LEU A 54 -8.28 -0.16 21.01
C LEU A 54 -8.20 -1.64 21.39
N ALA A 55 -8.91 -2.06 22.43
CA ALA A 55 -9.03 -3.47 22.83
C ALA A 55 -9.65 -4.33 21.71
N CYS A 56 -10.71 -3.83 21.07
CA CYS A 56 -11.35 -4.50 19.94
C CYS A 56 -10.40 -4.63 18.74
N ILE A 57 -9.72 -3.56 18.34
CA ILE A 57 -8.74 -3.57 17.23
C ILE A 57 -7.62 -4.60 17.47
N LYS A 58 -7.20 -4.76 18.73
CA LYS A 58 -6.18 -5.74 19.15
C LYS A 58 -6.69 -7.18 19.30
N ASN A 59 -7.98 -7.42 19.14
CA ASN A 59 -8.64 -8.71 19.39
C ASN A 59 -8.38 -9.26 20.81
N ASP A 60 -8.39 -8.37 21.82
CA ASP A 60 -8.11 -8.71 23.21
C ASP A 60 -9.41 -8.92 24.00
N THR A 61 -9.95 -10.14 23.96
CA THR A 61 -11.20 -10.51 24.64
C THR A 61 -11.16 -10.23 26.14
N ASP A 62 -10.03 -10.53 26.80
CA ASP A 62 -9.87 -10.41 28.24
C ASP A 62 -9.78 -8.95 28.70
N MET A 63 -9.32 -8.07 27.79
CA MET A 63 -9.34 -6.62 27.99
C MET A 63 -10.71 -6.03 27.66
N CYS A 64 -11.39 -6.48 26.61
CA CYS A 64 -12.76 -6.05 26.29
C CYS A 64 -13.71 -6.34 27.46
N SER A 65 -13.75 -7.58 27.98
CA SER A 65 -14.59 -7.92 29.14
C SER A 65 -14.25 -7.09 30.37
N PHE A 66 -12.96 -6.91 30.66
CA PHE A 66 -12.51 -6.09 31.79
C PHE A 66 -12.89 -4.61 31.65
N LEU A 67 -12.78 -4.01 30.46
CA LEU A 67 -13.18 -2.63 30.25
C LEU A 67 -14.70 -2.44 30.40
N LEU A 68 -15.50 -3.39 29.91
CA LEU A 68 -16.95 -3.42 30.11
C LEU A 68 -17.31 -3.53 31.60
N GLU A 69 -16.64 -4.40 32.36
CA GLU A 69 -16.76 -4.48 33.83
C GLU A 69 -16.37 -3.18 34.56
N GLN A 70 -15.43 -2.40 34.01
CA GLN A 70 -15.05 -1.07 34.53
C GLN A 70 -15.98 0.07 34.04
N GLY A 71 -17.09 -0.24 33.36
CA GLY A 71 -18.07 0.77 32.92
C GLY A 71 -17.79 1.42 31.56
N ALA A 72 -16.99 0.78 30.69
CA ALA A 72 -16.90 1.18 29.30
C ALA A 72 -18.25 0.97 28.58
N HIS A 73 -18.74 1.99 27.89
CA HIS A 73 -19.95 1.93 27.09
C HIS A 73 -19.64 1.29 25.73
N PRO A 74 -20.42 0.30 25.26
CA PRO A 74 -20.15 -0.40 24.01
C PRO A 74 -20.26 0.49 22.77
N ASP A 75 -21.12 1.53 22.82
CA ASP A 75 -21.51 2.33 21.65
C ASP A 75 -20.82 3.70 21.56
N VAL A 76 -19.68 3.89 22.25
CA VAL A 76 -18.86 5.10 22.05
C VAL A 76 -18.45 5.17 20.57
N GLN A 77 -18.67 6.30 19.90
CA GLN A 77 -18.31 6.47 18.50
C GLN A 77 -16.95 7.15 18.32
N ASP A 78 -16.17 6.69 17.33
CA ASP A 78 -14.97 7.41 16.86
C ASP A 78 -15.33 8.64 16.00
N LYS A 79 -14.34 9.40 15.51
CA LYS A 79 -14.63 10.61 14.71
C LYS A 79 -15.31 10.32 13.37
N MET A 80 -15.28 9.08 12.89
CA MET A 80 -16.01 8.66 11.69
C MET A 80 -17.42 8.16 12.03
N GLY A 81 -17.83 8.18 13.31
CA GLY A 81 -19.12 7.67 13.78
C GLY A 81 -19.11 6.16 14.06
N ARG A 82 -17.96 5.48 13.94
CA ARG A 82 -17.90 4.02 14.06
C ARG A 82 -17.89 3.59 15.52
N THR A 83 -18.56 2.49 15.83
CA THR A 83 -18.54 1.88 17.17
C THR A 83 -17.44 0.80 17.30
N PRO A 84 -17.06 0.40 18.52
CA PRO A 84 -16.24 -0.78 18.78
C PRO A 84 -16.74 -2.05 18.08
N ALA A 85 -18.07 -2.23 17.95
CA ALA A 85 -18.66 -3.35 17.22
C ALA A 85 -18.35 -3.29 15.71
N MET A 86 -18.46 -2.11 15.08
CA MET A 86 -18.03 -1.91 13.69
C MET A 86 -16.53 -2.21 13.50
N LYS A 87 -15.68 -1.79 14.45
CA LYS A 87 -14.23 -2.09 14.41
C LYS A 87 -13.89 -3.56 14.64
N ALA A 88 -14.64 -4.27 15.47
CA ALA A 88 -14.52 -5.72 15.60
C ALA A 88 -14.96 -6.43 14.31
N ALA A 89 -16.06 -5.98 13.70
CA ALA A 89 -16.57 -6.49 12.43
C ALA A 89 -15.61 -6.29 11.25
N GLU A 90 -15.04 -5.08 11.09
CA GLU A 90 -14.07 -4.71 10.01
C GLU A 90 -12.82 -5.60 9.96
N LEU A 91 -12.44 -6.16 11.11
CA LEU A 91 -11.27 -7.01 11.27
C LEU A 91 -11.60 -8.52 11.36
N GLY A 92 -12.90 -8.87 11.39
CA GLY A 92 -13.39 -10.23 11.54
C GLY A 92 -13.14 -10.83 12.93
N HIS A 93 -13.25 -10.03 13.99
CA HIS A 93 -13.03 -10.47 15.37
C HIS A 93 -14.32 -11.02 16.00
N GLU A 94 -14.74 -12.20 15.54
CA GLU A 94 -16.02 -12.84 15.90
C GLU A 94 -16.27 -12.95 17.42
N LEU A 95 -15.25 -13.35 18.21
CA LEU A 95 -15.37 -13.47 19.67
C LEU A 95 -15.55 -12.12 20.38
N VAL A 96 -14.91 -11.06 19.88
CA VAL A 96 -15.07 -9.71 20.44
C VAL A 96 -16.44 -9.15 20.09
N LEU A 97 -16.92 -9.39 18.87
CA LEU A 97 -18.26 -8.96 18.45
C LEU A 97 -19.36 -9.67 19.26
N ASP A 98 -19.19 -10.95 19.57
CA ASP A 98 -20.10 -11.70 20.46
C ASP A 98 -20.08 -11.18 21.91
N LEU A 99 -18.91 -10.82 22.44
CA LEU A 99 -18.81 -10.16 23.76
C LEU A 99 -19.52 -8.80 23.80
N LEU A 100 -19.39 -8.00 22.74
CA LEU A 100 -20.08 -6.71 22.61
C LEU A 100 -21.60 -6.89 22.49
N GLY A 101 -22.07 -7.87 21.71
CA GLY A 101 -23.50 -8.22 21.63
C GLY A 101 -24.07 -8.64 22.98
N LYS A 102 -23.35 -9.47 23.74
CA LYS A 102 -23.72 -9.84 25.13
C LYS A 102 -23.73 -8.64 26.09
N ALA A 103 -22.86 -7.66 25.87
CA ALA A 103 -22.85 -6.39 26.58
C ALA A 103 -23.93 -5.39 26.14
N LYS A 104 -24.85 -5.80 25.24
CA LYS A 104 -25.94 -4.99 24.67
C LYS A 104 -25.46 -3.81 23.83
N ALA A 105 -24.37 -3.98 23.07
CA ALA A 105 -23.99 -3.03 22.03
C ALA A 105 -25.12 -2.84 21.00
N ASP A 106 -25.34 -1.60 20.58
CA ASP A 106 -26.30 -1.25 19.54
C ASP A 106 -25.75 -1.61 18.15
N MET A 107 -26.25 -2.71 17.60
CA MET A 107 -25.93 -3.17 16.25
C MET A 107 -26.67 -2.40 15.14
N THR A 108 -27.61 -1.50 15.50
CA THR A 108 -28.33 -0.62 14.56
C THR A 108 -27.66 0.74 14.39
N ALA A 109 -26.69 1.08 15.24
CA ALA A 109 -25.87 2.28 15.12
C ALA A 109 -25.23 2.39 13.73
N VAL A 110 -25.12 3.61 13.23
CA VAL A 110 -24.53 3.94 11.92
C VAL A 110 -23.39 4.94 12.05
N ASP A 111 -22.44 4.86 11.13
CA ASP A 111 -21.35 5.81 11.02
C ASP A 111 -21.76 7.12 10.29
N ASN A 112 -20.83 8.06 10.13
CA ASN A 112 -21.08 9.35 9.48
C ASN A 112 -21.49 9.22 7.99
N GLU A 113 -21.25 8.07 7.35
CA GLU A 113 -21.67 7.75 5.99
C GLU A 113 -22.98 6.92 5.95
N GLY A 114 -23.62 6.72 7.11
CA GLY A 114 -24.85 5.94 7.27
C GLY A 114 -24.64 4.43 7.29
N LYS A 115 -23.40 3.95 7.34
CA LYS A 115 -23.09 2.51 7.31
C LYS A 115 -23.24 1.90 8.71
N GLY A 116 -24.13 0.93 8.84
CA GLY A 116 -24.22 0.04 10.00
C GLY A 116 -23.15 -1.04 10.01
N VAL A 117 -23.10 -1.82 11.10
CA VAL A 117 -22.10 -2.88 11.35
C VAL A 117 -21.96 -3.86 10.17
N LEU A 118 -23.06 -4.21 9.50
CA LEU A 118 -23.05 -5.18 8.40
C LEU A 118 -22.22 -4.75 7.19
N PHE A 119 -22.07 -3.45 6.91
CA PHE A 119 -21.18 -2.96 5.84
C PHE A 119 -19.71 -3.34 6.08
N TYR A 120 -19.30 -3.35 7.35
CA TYR A 120 -17.95 -3.72 7.77
C TYR A 120 -17.73 -5.24 7.74
N CYS A 121 -18.80 -6.05 7.68
CA CYS A 121 -18.72 -7.49 7.53
C CYS A 121 -18.61 -7.99 6.07
N ILE A 122 -18.64 -7.12 5.06
CA ILE A 122 -18.69 -7.51 3.63
C ILE A 122 -17.28 -7.86 3.11
N LEU A 123 -16.70 -8.97 3.58
CA LEU A 123 -15.38 -9.48 3.15
C LEU A 123 -15.36 -11.02 2.98
N PRO A 124 -14.60 -11.55 2.00
CA PRO A 124 -14.60 -12.98 1.63
C PRO A 124 -13.78 -13.86 2.57
N THR A 125 -14.22 -13.97 3.83
CA THR A 125 -13.59 -14.84 4.83
C THR A 125 -14.65 -15.49 5.73
N ARG A 126 -14.33 -16.67 6.27
CA ARG A 126 -15.22 -17.40 7.20
C ARG A 126 -15.55 -16.60 8.46
N ARG A 127 -14.56 -15.86 9.00
CA ARG A 127 -14.75 -15.00 10.18
C ARG A 127 -15.77 -13.90 9.93
N HIS A 128 -15.68 -13.23 8.78
CA HIS A 128 -16.63 -12.17 8.44
C HIS A 128 -18.04 -12.73 8.18
N TYR A 129 -18.16 -13.94 7.62
CA TYR A 129 -19.46 -14.66 7.56
C TYR A 129 -20.03 -14.94 8.97
N HIS A 130 -19.22 -15.36 9.94
CA HIS A 130 -19.67 -15.49 11.34
C HIS A 130 -19.98 -14.13 11.99
N CYS A 131 -19.23 -13.07 11.69
CA CYS A 131 -19.58 -11.71 12.12
C CYS A 131 -20.92 -11.23 11.56
N VAL A 132 -21.28 -11.59 10.31
CA VAL A 132 -22.63 -11.36 9.76
C VAL A 132 -23.69 -12.11 10.57
N GLN A 133 -23.48 -13.41 10.84
CA GLN A 133 -24.42 -14.20 11.64
C GLN A 133 -24.65 -13.58 13.02
N LEU A 134 -23.57 -13.31 13.76
CA LEU A 134 -23.61 -12.70 15.09
C LEU A 134 -24.28 -11.31 15.07
N ALA A 135 -23.91 -10.44 14.14
CA ALA A 135 -24.51 -9.10 14.05
C ALA A 135 -26.03 -9.17 13.80
N LEU A 136 -26.49 -10.10 12.95
CA LEU A 136 -27.92 -10.31 12.68
C LEU A 136 -28.64 -10.99 13.85
N ASP A 137 -27.98 -11.86 14.61
CA ASP A 137 -28.53 -12.46 15.84
C ASP A 137 -28.69 -11.42 16.96
N TYR A 138 -27.79 -10.43 17.02
CA TYR A 138 -27.86 -9.27 17.92
C TYR A 138 -28.66 -8.08 17.33
N GLY A 139 -29.42 -8.28 16.25
CA GLY A 139 -30.43 -7.32 15.78
C GLY A 139 -29.96 -6.24 14.80
N ALA A 140 -28.83 -6.42 14.11
CA ALA A 140 -28.40 -5.51 13.05
C ALA A 140 -29.43 -5.40 11.90
N ASP A 141 -29.66 -4.19 11.40
CA ASP A 141 -30.59 -3.96 10.28
C ASP A 141 -30.00 -4.43 8.93
N VAL A 142 -30.54 -5.54 8.41
CA VAL A 142 -30.14 -6.13 7.11
C VAL A 142 -30.54 -5.30 5.90
N ASN A 143 -31.40 -4.28 6.08
CA ASN A 143 -31.83 -3.33 5.06
C ASN A 143 -31.21 -1.94 5.23
N ASN A 144 -30.23 -1.80 6.12
CA ASN A 144 -29.52 -0.55 6.37
C ASN A 144 -28.93 0.03 5.06
N CYS A 145 -29.03 1.35 4.93
CA CYS A 145 -28.64 2.09 3.74
C CYS A 145 -27.65 3.21 4.11
N THR A 146 -26.67 3.47 3.25
CA THR A 146 -25.78 4.64 3.39
C THR A 146 -26.56 5.95 3.26
N THR A 147 -25.92 7.07 3.61
CA THR A 147 -26.46 8.43 3.36
C THR A 147 -26.82 8.69 1.91
N ASP A 148 -26.09 8.10 0.95
CA ASP A 148 -26.43 8.11 -0.48
C ASP A 148 -27.68 7.28 -0.83
N GLY A 149 -28.24 6.53 0.12
CA GLY A 149 -29.37 5.61 -0.06
C GLY A 149 -28.98 4.25 -0.63
N LYS A 150 -27.70 3.83 -0.57
CA LYS A 150 -27.25 2.54 -1.10
C LYS A 150 -27.48 1.42 -0.06
N PRO A 151 -28.28 0.37 -0.34
CA PRO A 151 -28.54 -0.69 0.64
C PRO A 151 -27.36 -1.65 0.84
N VAL A 152 -27.15 -2.12 2.07
CA VAL A 152 -26.07 -3.04 2.44
C VAL A 152 -26.09 -4.35 1.64
N PHE A 153 -27.28 -4.92 1.41
CA PHE A 153 -27.45 -6.11 0.60
C PHE A 153 -26.97 -5.91 -0.85
N LEU A 154 -27.19 -4.73 -1.41
CA LEU A 154 -26.75 -4.39 -2.76
C LEU A 154 -25.24 -4.19 -2.84
N GLN A 155 -24.64 -3.59 -1.80
CA GLN A 155 -23.18 -3.49 -1.67
C GLN A 155 -22.51 -4.87 -1.59
N ALA A 156 -23.16 -5.86 -0.98
CA ALA A 156 -22.70 -7.24 -0.99
C ALA A 156 -22.84 -7.89 -2.38
N CYS A 157 -23.95 -7.64 -3.09
CA CYS A 157 -24.16 -8.19 -4.43
C CYS A 157 -23.12 -7.72 -5.48
N GLU A 158 -22.53 -6.53 -5.31
CA GLU A 158 -21.42 -6.03 -6.16
C GLU A 158 -20.13 -6.87 -6.07
N GLN A 159 -20.00 -7.74 -5.05
CA GLN A 159 -18.85 -8.65 -4.86
C GLN A 159 -19.29 -10.12 -4.78
N ALA A 160 -20.49 -10.45 -5.29
CA ALA A 160 -21.17 -11.73 -5.02
C ALA A 160 -20.33 -12.98 -5.33
N ASP A 161 -19.42 -12.95 -6.31
CA ASP A 161 -18.55 -14.08 -6.68
C ASP A 161 -17.70 -14.57 -5.48
N ASP A 162 -17.17 -13.62 -4.70
CA ASP A 162 -16.30 -13.89 -3.55
C ASP A 162 -17.10 -14.09 -2.23
N ILE A 163 -18.36 -13.61 -2.13
CA ILE A 163 -19.16 -13.60 -0.89
C ILE A 163 -20.60 -14.16 -1.00
N LYS A 164 -20.85 -15.11 -1.92
CA LYS A 164 -22.18 -15.71 -2.16
C LYS A 164 -22.94 -16.14 -0.88
N GLU A 165 -22.23 -16.73 0.09
CA GLU A 165 -22.80 -17.23 1.36
C GLU A 165 -23.37 -16.10 2.22
N ILE A 166 -22.71 -14.94 2.22
CA ILE A 166 -23.18 -13.73 2.94
C ILE A 166 -24.43 -13.16 2.26
N CYS A 167 -24.44 -13.10 0.93
CA CYS A 167 -25.60 -12.64 0.17
C CYS A 167 -26.84 -13.55 0.37
N LEU A 168 -26.65 -14.87 0.42
CA LEU A 168 -27.74 -15.81 0.70
C LEU A 168 -28.25 -15.68 2.14
N ASN A 169 -27.36 -15.56 3.14
CA ASN A 169 -27.73 -15.32 4.54
C ASN A 169 -28.54 -14.01 4.69
N PHE A 170 -28.14 -12.92 4.02
CA PHE A 170 -28.93 -11.69 3.99
C PHE A 170 -30.34 -11.90 3.40
N LEU A 171 -30.50 -12.70 2.34
CA LEU A 171 -31.80 -13.04 1.77
C LEU A 171 -32.66 -13.97 2.64
N GLU A 172 -32.05 -14.81 3.46
CA GLU A 172 -32.75 -15.62 4.48
C GLU A 172 -33.21 -14.76 5.66
N ARG A 173 -32.43 -13.72 6.00
CA ARG A 173 -32.67 -12.79 7.12
C ARG A 173 -33.55 -11.59 6.76
N GLY A 174 -34.18 -11.58 5.58
CA GLY A 174 -35.18 -10.58 5.20
C GLY A 174 -34.65 -9.34 4.46
N ALA A 175 -33.48 -9.42 3.82
CA ALA A 175 -33.01 -8.36 2.92
C ALA A 175 -33.97 -8.18 1.73
N ASN A 176 -34.31 -6.93 1.43
CA ASN A 176 -35.20 -6.56 0.33
C ASN A 176 -34.54 -6.90 -1.02
N PRO A 177 -35.06 -7.89 -1.77
CA PRO A 177 -34.43 -8.35 -2.99
C PRO A 177 -34.71 -7.41 -4.18
N ASN A 178 -35.69 -6.51 -4.03
CA ASN A 178 -36.03 -5.44 -4.98
C ASN A 178 -35.32 -4.11 -4.69
N ALA A 179 -34.34 -4.11 -3.77
CA ALA A 179 -33.45 -2.99 -3.52
C ALA A 179 -32.79 -2.47 -4.81
N ARG A 180 -32.72 -1.13 -4.96
CA ARG A 180 -32.10 -0.46 -6.11
C ARG A 180 -31.03 0.52 -5.66
N ASN A 181 -29.94 0.59 -6.42
CA ASN A 181 -28.92 1.62 -6.24
C ASN A 181 -29.49 2.97 -6.73
N PRO A 182 -29.61 4.01 -5.90
CA PRO A 182 -30.11 5.31 -6.35
C PRO A 182 -29.20 5.98 -7.39
N ALA A 183 -27.89 5.76 -7.33
CA ALA A 183 -26.92 6.37 -8.24
C ALA A 183 -26.85 5.71 -9.63
N THR A 184 -27.24 4.43 -9.76
CA THR A 184 -27.16 3.68 -11.03
C THR A 184 -28.48 3.04 -11.50
N GLY A 185 -29.50 2.97 -10.64
CA GLY A 185 -30.78 2.31 -10.89
C GLY A 185 -30.77 0.77 -10.77
N ARG A 186 -29.61 0.18 -10.50
CA ARG A 186 -29.34 -1.27 -10.57
C ARG A 186 -29.94 -2.05 -9.40
N THR A 187 -30.49 -3.23 -9.68
CA THR A 187 -31.05 -4.16 -8.67
C THR A 187 -30.04 -5.22 -8.26
N ALA A 188 -30.30 -5.90 -7.13
CA ALA A 188 -29.49 -7.05 -6.69
C ALA A 188 -29.39 -8.17 -7.76
N LEU A 189 -30.48 -8.40 -8.51
CA LEU A 189 -30.51 -9.37 -9.61
C LEU A 189 -29.58 -8.96 -10.78
N MET A 190 -29.43 -7.67 -11.07
CA MET A 190 -28.50 -7.20 -12.10
C MET A 190 -27.04 -7.34 -11.69
N GLU A 191 -26.73 -7.11 -10.42
CA GLU A 191 -25.38 -7.30 -9.85
C GLU A 191 -25.03 -8.80 -9.82
N ALA A 192 -25.90 -9.66 -9.29
CA ALA A 192 -25.71 -11.11 -9.29
C ALA A 192 -25.55 -11.69 -10.70
N ALA A 193 -26.30 -11.17 -11.68
CA ALA A 193 -26.17 -11.54 -13.10
C ALA A 193 -24.92 -10.96 -13.80
N ARG A 194 -24.28 -9.91 -13.24
CA ARG A 194 -23.01 -9.36 -13.74
C ARG A 194 -21.82 -10.15 -13.23
N GLU A 195 -21.82 -10.53 -11.96
CA GLU A 195 -20.72 -11.29 -11.37
C GLU A 195 -20.81 -12.79 -11.71
N GLY A 196 -22.01 -13.31 -11.99
CA GLY A 196 -22.19 -14.67 -12.53
C GLY A 196 -22.67 -15.70 -11.52
N VAL A 197 -23.24 -15.28 -10.38
CA VAL A 197 -23.54 -16.15 -9.24
C VAL A 197 -24.90 -16.82 -9.38
N LEU A 198 -24.88 -18.06 -9.89
CA LEU A 198 -26.08 -18.87 -10.19
C LEU A 198 -27.02 -19.05 -8.99
N GLU A 199 -26.46 -19.42 -7.84
CA GLU A 199 -27.23 -19.70 -6.61
C GLU A 199 -27.96 -18.44 -6.10
N LEU A 200 -27.28 -17.29 -6.13
CA LEU A 200 -27.85 -16.01 -5.72
C LEU A 200 -28.95 -15.53 -6.69
N VAL A 201 -28.74 -15.71 -8.00
CA VAL A 201 -29.77 -15.43 -9.01
C VAL A 201 -31.03 -16.28 -8.77
N ARG A 202 -30.88 -17.58 -8.46
CA ARG A 202 -32.01 -18.45 -8.11
C ARG A 202 -32.72 -17.96 -6.85
N GLY A 203 -32.00 -17.78 -5.75
CA GLY A 203 -32.58 -17.35 -4.48
C GLY A 203 -33.27 -15.98 -4.51
N LEU A 204 -32.87 -15.09 -5.43
CA LEU A 204 -33.56 -13.83 -5.73
C LEU A 204 -34.86 -14.05 -6.53
N LEU A 205 -34.82 -14.88 -7.58
CA LEU A 205 -35.97 -15.13 -8.45
C LEU A 205 -37.08 -15.95 -7.76
N GLU A 206 -36.69 -16.90 -6.91
CA GLU A 206 -37.61 -17.64 -6.01
C GLU A 206 -38.36 -16.71 -5.04
N ARG A 207 -37.75 -15.57 -4.67
CA ARG A 207 -38.36 -14.50 -3.85
C ARG A 207 -39.20 -13.51 -4.65
N GLY A 208 -39.46 -13.77 -5.93
CA GLY A 208 -40.38 -12.97 -6.75
C GLY A 208 -39.84 -11.62 -7.24
N VAL A 209 -38.52 -11.47 -7.41
CA VAL A 209 -37.92 -10.27 -8.01
C VAL A 209 -38.36 -10.12 -9.47
N ASP A 210 -38.73 -8.89 -9.87
CA ASP A 210 -39.03 -8.60 -11.28
C ASP A 210 -37.75 -8.64 -12.14
N VAL A 211 -37.71 -9.64 -13.03
CA VAL A 211 -36.62 -9.95 -13.94
C VAL A 211 -36.42 -8.88 -15.02
N ASN A 212 -37.48 -8.13 -15.32
CA ASN A 212 -37.56 -7.19 -16.45
C ASN A 212 -37.24 -5.75 -16.07
N LEU A 213 -36.95 -5.50 -14.79
CA LEU A 213 -36.36 -4.23 -14.35
C LEU A 213 -35.06 -3.94 -15.11
N PHE A 214 -34.77 -2.64 -15.23
CA PHE A 214 -33.57 -2.13 -15.89
C PHE A 214 -32.97 -0.95 -15.11
N ASP A 215 -31.68 -0.70 -15.33
CA ASP A 215 -30.93 0.38 -14.70
C ASP A 215 -31.08 1.72 -15.46
N LEU A 216 -30.36 2.78 -15.05
CA LEU A 216 -30.46 4.10 -15.70
C LEU A 216 -29.98 4.10 -17.16
N GLU A 217 -29.14 3.13 -17.57
CA GLU A 217 -28.72 2.92 -18.96
C GLU A 217 -29.63 1.93 -19.72
N ARG A 218 -30.75 1.53 -19.09
CA ARG A 218 -31.71 0.51 -19.54
C ARG A 218 -31.12 -0.90 -19.70
N HIS A 219 -30.05 -1.24 -18.96
CA HIS A 219 -29.58 -2.62 -18.88
C HIS A 219 -30.41 -3.42 -17.87
N SER A 220 -31.00 -4.52 -18.33
CA SER A 220 -31.62 -5.55 -17.49
C SER A 220 -30.64 -6.65 -17.10
N ALA A 221 -31.02 -7.54 -16.17
CA ALA A 221 -30.21 -8.70 -15.78
C ALA A 221 -29.78 -9.57 -16.98
N ALA A 222 -30.65 -9.71 -18.00
CA ALA A 222 -30.35 -10.41 -19.24
C ALA A 222 -29.17 -9.79 -20.02
N HIS A 223 -29.02 -8.47 -20.00
CA HIS A 223 -27.91 -7.77 -20.65
C HIS A 223 -26.58 -8.07 -19.96
N PHE A 224 -26.55 -8.01 -18.62
CA PHE A 224 -25.36 -8.35 -17.83
C PHE A 224 -24.98 -9.82 -17.99
N ALA A 225 -25.94 -10.74 -17.89
CA ALA A 225 -25.71 -12.17 -18.11
C ALA A 225 -25.18 -12.48 -19.52
N ALA A 226 -25.71 -11.81 -20.55
CA ALA A 226 -25.24 -11.94 -21.92
C ALA A 226 -23.82 -11.37 -22.13
N LYS A 227 -23.49 -10.26 -21.46
CA LYS A 227 -22.16 -9.62 -21.49
C LYS A 227 -21.09 -10.43 -20.75
N GLY A 228 -21.45 -11.11 -19.66
CA GLY A 228 -20.57 -12.04 -18.94
C GLY A 228 -20.46 -13.43 -19.61
N GLY A 229 -21.42 -13.78 -20.48
CA GLY A 229 -21.46 -15.09 -21.14
C GLY A 229 -22.09 -16.20 -20.29
N PHE A 230 -22.82 -15.84 -19.24
CA PHE A 230 -23.43 -16.77 -18.29
C PHE A 230 -24.67 -17.44 -18.87
N PHE A 231 -24.45 -18.45 -19.70
CA PHE A 231 -25.51 -19.23 -20.37
C PHE A 231 -26.55 -19.81 -19.40
N GLU A 232 -26.11 -20.31 -18.25
CA GLU A 232 -27.01 -20.87 -17.24
C GLU A 232 -27.88 -19.78 -16.57
N ILE A 233 -27.33 -18.59 -16.29
CA ILE A 233 -28.13 -17.44 -15.80
C ILE A 233 -29.18 -17.03 -16.84
N LEU A 234 -28.84 -17.00 -18.12
CA LEU A 234 -29.81 -16.70 -19.19
C LEU A 234 -30.95 -17.71 -19.28
N ARG A 235 -30.68 -19.00 -18.97
CA ARG A 235 -31.74 -20.03 -18.88
C ARG A 235 -32.67 -19.76 -17.70
N ILE A 236 -32.12 -19.46 -16.53
CA ILE A 236 -32.91 -19.17 -15.32
C ILE A 236 -33.76 -17.91 -15.55
N ILE A 237 -33.16 -16.84 -16.08
CA ILE A 237 -33.88 -15.62 -16.50
C ILE A 237 -35.05 -15.94 -17.44
N SER A 238 -34.85 -16.80 -18.45
CA SER A 238 -35.90 -17.24 -19.39
C SER A 238 -37.02 -18.03 -18.69
N ALA A 239 -36.68 -18.92 -17.76
CA ALA A 239 -37.63 -19.69 -16.95
C ALA A 239 -38.54 -18.79 -16.09
N TYR A 240 -38.00 -17.70 -15.54
CA TYR A 240 -38.72 -16.70 -14.75
C TYR A 240 -39.29 -15.53 -15.59
N ASN A 241 -39.56 -15.74 -16.88
CA ASN A 241 -40.21 -14.76 -17.78
C ASN A 241 -39.40 -13.46 -18.03
N GLY A 242 -38.08 -13.55 -18.01
CA GLY A 242 -37.19 -12.46 -18.40
C GLY A 242 -37.14 -12.25 -19.91
N ASP A 243 -37.45 -11.03 -20.37
CA ASP A 243 -37.38 -10.65 -21.77
C ASP A 243 -35.93 -10.46 -22.23
N LEU A 244 -35.47 -11.40 -23.06
CA LEU A 244 -34.15 -11.37 -23.69
C LEU A 244 -34.11 -10.45 -24.93
N GLY A 245 -35.22 -9.78 -25.26
CA GLY A 245 -35.40 -8.81 -26.34
C GLY A 245 -35.24 -7.33 -25.95
N LEU A 246 -35.17 -7.01 -24.66
CA LEU A 246 -35.05 -5.63 -24.16
C LEU A 246 -33.88 -4.86 -24.81
N ILE A 247 -34.01 -3.54 -24.91
CA ILE A 247 -33.06 -2.65 -25.61
C ILE A 247 -32.47 -1.64 -24.62
N ALA A 248 -31.15 -1.67 -24.42
CA ALA A 248 -30.42 -0.67 -23.64
C ALA A 248 -30.34 0.69 -24.36
N MET A 249 -29.99 1.77 -23.64
CA MET A 249 -29.96 3.14 -24.19
C MET A 249 -29.04 3.33 -25.41
N ASN A 250 -28.02 2.49 -25.56
CA ASN A 250 -27.13 2.49 -26.74
C ASN A 250 -27.66 1.67 -27.94
N GLY A 251 -28.93 1.22 -27.89
CA GLY A 251 -29.59 0.43 -28.92
C GLY A 251 -29.17 -1.05 -28.96
N ASN A 252 -28.28 -1.48 -28.06
CA ASN A 252 -27.89 -2.89 -27.95
C ASN A 252 -28.94 -3.70 -27.20
N THR A 253 -29.33 -4.84 -27.77
CA THR A 253 -30.05 -5.93 -27.07
C THR A 253 -29.07 -6.87 -26.35
N PRO A 254 -29.52 -7.80 -25.47
CA PRO A 254 -28.66 -8.85 -24.91
C PRO A 254 -27.91 -9.65 -25.99
N LEU A 255 -28.54 -9.83 -27.16
CA LEU A 255 -27.92 -10.51 -28.30
C LEU A 255 -26.68 -9.78 -28.86
N HIS A 256 -26.65 -8.45 -28.79
CA HIS A 256 -25.48 -7.64 -29.16
C HIS A 256 -24.33 -7.85 -28.18
N TYR A 257 -24.59 -7.84 -26.86
CA TYR A 257 -23.56 -8.07 -25.84
C TYR A 257 -23.02 -9.51 -25.87
N ALA A 258 -23.88 -10.52 -26.09
CA ALA A 258 -23.44 -11.90 -26.31
C ALA A 258 -22.56 -12.02 -27.56
N ALA A 259 -22.85 -11.25 -28.61
CA ALA A 259 -22.07 -11.22 -29.85
C ALA A 259 -20.73 -10.49 -29.68
N GLU A 260 -20.68 -9.44 -28.87
CA GLU A 260 -19.48 -8.69 -28.49
C GLU A 260 -18.50 -9.55 -27.68
N GLY A 261 -19.00 -10.36 -26.73
CA GLY A 261 -18.17 -11.35 -26.01
C GLY A 261 -17.88 -12.64 -26.79
N GLY A 262 -18.47 -12.81 -27.99
CA GLY A 262 -18.29 -14.01 -28.81
C GLY A 262 -18.96 -15.28 -28.30
N PHE A 263 -19.91 -15.17 -27.37
CA PHE A 263 -20.55 -16.28 -26.67
C PHE A 263 -21.60 -17.00 -27.54
N ALA A 264 -21.13 -17.86 -28.44
CA ALA A 264 -21.96 -18.51 -29.46
C ALA A 264 -23.19 -19.27 -28.90
N ASN A 265 -23.09 -19.88 -27.71
CA ASN A 265 -24.21 -20.55 -27.05
C ASN A 265 -25.25 -19.53 -26.56
N CYS A 266 -24.83 -18.45 -25.90
CA CYS A 266 -25.71 -17.37 -25.47
C CYS A 266 -26.39 -16.69 -26.67
N CYS A 267 -25.64 -16.39 -27.74
CA CYS A 267 -26.22 -15.87 -28.98
C CYS A 267 -27.30 -16.81 -29.54
N LYS A 268 -27.02 -18.12 -29.61
CA LYS A 268 -27.98 -19.13 -30.07
C LYS A 268 -29.24 -19.16 -29.19
N PHE A 269 -29.08 -19.12 -27.88
CA PHE A 269 -30.18 -19.22 -26.92
C PHE A 269 -31.09 -17.98 -26.97
N ILE A 270 -30.52 -16.79 -26.80
CA ILE A 270 -31.24 -15.51 -26.80
C ILE A 270 -32.04 -15.33 -28.11
N GLY A 271 -31.42 -15.63 -29.26
CA GLY A 271 -32.11 -15.55 -30.55
C GLY A 271 -33.19 -16.62 -30.76
N GLN A 272 -33.07 -17.80 -30.14
CA GLN A 272 -34.11 -18.85 -30.18
C GLN A 272 -35.27 -18.60 -29.21
N ARG A 273 -35.04 -17.85 -28.13
CA ARG A 273 -36.09 -17.31 -27.26
C ARG A 273 -36.70 -16.01 -27.79
N GLY A 274 -36.31 -15.61 -29.02
CA GLY A 274 -37.02 -14.64 -29.83
C GLY A 274 -36.62 -13.17 -29.65
N CYS A 275 -35.37 -12.93 -29.23
CA CYS A 275 -34.72 -11.63 -29.48
C CYS A 275 -34.46 -11.47 -30.99
N ASP A 276 -34.77 -10.30 -31.56
CA ASP A 276 -34.58 -10.02 -32.98
C ASP A 276 -33.08 -10.01 -33.38
N PRO A 277 -32.62 -10.91 -34.27
CA PRO A 277 -31.23 -10.96 -34.75
C PRO A 277 -30.92 -9.91 -35.84
N THR A 278 -31.93 -9.23 -36.37
CA THR A 278 -31.83 -8.22 -37.44
C THR A 278 -31.78 -6.79 -36.91
N TRP A 279 -32.20 -6.56 -35.66
CA TRP A 279 -32.11 -5.28 -34.98
C TRP A 279 -30.70 -4.66 -35.05
N THR A 280 -30.64 -3.34 -35.26
CA THR A 280 -29.39 -2.58 -35.31
C THR A 280 -29.26 -1.63 -34.13
N ASN A 281 -28.09 -1.59 -33.51
CA ASN A 281 -27.78 -0.60 -32.47
C ASN A 281 -27.54 0.81 -33.04
N LEU A 282 -27.26 1.80 -32.17
CA LEU A 282 -26.98 3.18 -32.57
C LEU A 282 -25.76 3.34 -33.51
N LEU A 283 -24.88 2.35 -33.57
CA LEU A 283 -23.75 2.30 -34.51
C LEU A 283 -24.11 1.62 -35.85
N THR A 284 -25.41 1.44 -36.13
CA THR A 284 -26.00 0.75 -37.30
C THR A 284 -25.49 -0.69 -37.50
N LYS A 285 -24.98 -1.34 -36.45
CA LYS A 285 -24.46 -2.71 -36.49
C LYS A 285 -25.52 -3.67 -35.95
N THR A 286 -25.76 -4.76 -36.69
CA THR A 286 -26.49 -5.93 -36.18
C THR A 286 -25.60 -6.77 -35.25
N PRO A 287 -26.13 -7.67 -34.41
CA PRO A 287 -25.33 -8.57 -33.58
C PRO A 287 -24.32 -9.37 -34.42
N ARG A 288 -24.73 -9.79 -35.62
CA ARG A 288 -23.87 -10.53 -36.55
C ARG A 288 -22.72 -9.67 -37.08
N ALA A 289 -22.92 -8.37 -37.28
CA ALA A 289 -21.86 -7.43 -37.65
C ALA A 289 -20.90 -7.20 -36.47
N VAL A 290 -21.41 -7.07 -35.24
CA VAL A 290 -20.59 -6.98 -34.02
C VAL A 290 -19.70 -8.22 -33.85
N ALA A 291 -20.26 -9.43 -33.92
CA ALA A 291 -19.50 -10.68 -33.84
C ALA A 291 -18.43 -10.82 -34.95
N LYS A 292 -18.71 -10.33 -36.17
CA LYS A 292 -17.70 -10.28 -37.25
C LYS A 292 -16.59 -9.29 -36.93
N GLY A 293 -16.92 -8.09 -36.44
CA GLY A 293 -15.95 -7.06 -36.05
C GLY A 293 -14.99 -7.51 -34.96
N GLY A 294 -15.50 -8.24 -33.95
CA GLY A 294 -14.67 -8.88 -32.92
C GLY A 294 -13.94 -10.16 -33.36
N GLY A 295 -14.10 -10.61 -34.61
CA GLY A 295 -13.45 -11.82 -35.14
C GLY A 295 -14.07 -13.15 -34.67
N PHE A 296 -15.21 -13.13 -33.97
CA PHE A 296 -15.87 -14.29 -33.37
C PHE A 296 -16.64 -15.15 -34.38
N LYS A 297 -15.89 -15.89 -35.21
CA LYS A 297 -16.43 -16.76 -36.28
C LYS A 297 -17.54 -17.71 -35.81
N ALA A 298 -17.44 -18.25 -34.60
CA ALA A 298 -18.45 -19.18 -34.05
C ALA A 298 -19.78 -18.48 -33.73
N ALA A 299 -19.74 -17.32 -33.06
CA ALA A 299 -20.91 -16.51 -32.77
C ALA A 299 -21.55 -15.98 -34.06
N ALA A 300 -20.74 -15.44 -34.98
CA ALA A 300 -21.22 -14.97 -36.29
C ALA A 300 -21.90 -16.08 -37.12
N ALA A 301 -21.42 -17.33 -37.03
CA ALA A 301 -22.04 -18.49 -37.69
C ALA A 301 -23.32 -18.97 -36.99
N ALA A 302 -23.41 -18.84 -35.65
CA ALA A 302 -24.64 -19.11 -34.90
C ALA A 302 -25.71 -18.06 -35.24
N LEU A 303 -25.38 -16.78 -35.12
CA LEU A 303 -26.25 -15.65 -35.44
C LEU A 303 -26.79 -15.73 -36.88
N HIS A 304 -25.96 -16.11 -37.86
CA HIS A 304 -26.41 -16.28 -39.24
C HIS A 304 -27.49 -17.37 -39.42
N LYS A 305 -27.47 -18.42 -38.59
CA LYS A 305 -28.51 -19.46 -38.61
C LYS A 305 -29.81 -18.98 -37.96
N ILE A 306 -29.71 -18.20 -36.89
CA ILE A 306 -30.86 -17.58 -36.21
C ILE A 306 -31.53 -16.58 -37.17
N GLU A 307 -30.75 -15.64 -37.73
CA GLU A 307 -31.17 -14.66 -38.75
C GLU A 307 -31.96 -15.34 -39.90
N LYS A 308 -31.42 -16.42 -40.47
CA LYS A 308 -32.11 -17.21 -41.51
C LYS A 308 -33.42 -17.85 -41.04
N ASN A 309 -33.48 -18.37 -39.81
CA ASN A 309 -34.68 -18.98 -39.27
C ASN A 309 -35.75 -17.92 -38.94
N PHE A 310 -35.34 -16.80 -38.36
CA PHE A 310 -36.19 -15.65 -38.05
C PHE A 310 -36.86 -15.09 -39.31
N ILE A 311 -36.08 -14.83 -40.38
CA ILE A 311 -36.58 -14.39 -41.70
C ILE A 311 -37.49 -15.44 -42.35
N LYS A 312 -37.35 -16.73 -42.02
CA LYS A 312 -38.26 -17.79 -42.49
C LYS A 312 -39.58 -17.77 -41.72
N GLN A 313 -39.55 -17.47 -40.43
CA GLN A 313 -40.71 -17.42 -39.54
C GLN A 313 -41.50 -16.11 -39.68
N SER A 314 -40.84 -14.99 -40.00
CA SER A 314 -41.47 -13.67 -40.19
C SER A 314 -42.26 -13.53 -41.51
N LYS A 315 -42.54 -14.63 -42.22
CA LYS A 315 -43.31 -14.61 -43.48
C LYS A 315 -44.79 -14.83 -43.19
N PRO A 316 -45.71 -14.06 -43.80
CA PRO A 316 -47.14 -14.26 -43.62
C PRO A 316 -47.54 -15.68 -44.02
N GLY A 317 -48.29 -16.37 -43.14
CA GLY A 317 -48.72 -17.77 -43.33
C GLY A 317 -47.74 -18.84 -42.80
N ALA A 318 -46.60 -18.48 -42.21
CA ALA A 318 -45.74 -19.46 -41.53
C ALA A 318 -46.36 -19.94 -40.22
N LYS A 319 -46.54 -21.26 -40.04
CA LYS A 319 -46.92 -21.84 -38.73
C LYS A 319 -45.84 -21.56 -37.69
N GLU A 320 -46.22 -20.99 -36.54
CA GLU A 320 -45.28 -20.70 -35.44
C GLU A 320 -44.83 -22.02 -34.78
N ALA A 321 -43.66 -22.51 -35.20
CA ALA A 321 -43.20 -23.85 -34.81
C ALA A 321 -42.60 -23.95 -33.39
N ASN A 322 -42.48 -22.84 -32.65
CA ASN A 322 -42.09 -22.83 -31.24
C ASN A 322 -42.74 -21.59 -30.58
N PRO A 323 -44.00 -21.64 -30.12
CA PRO A 323 -44.65 -20.49 -29.51
C PRO A 323 -43.99 -20.10 -28.19
N ARG A 324 -44.03 -18.80 -27.85
CA ARG A 324 -43.33 -18.25 -26.66
C ARG A 324 -43.74 -18.93 -25.35
N TRP A 325 -45.03 -19.22 -25.18
CA TRP A 325 -45.54 -19.88 -23.97
C TRP A 325 -44.97 -21.30 -23.79
N ALA A 326 -44.85 -22.07 -24.88
CA ALA A 326 -44.30 -23.43 -24.83
C ALA A 326 -42.78 -23.44 -24.58
N LEU A 327 -42.05 -22.46 -25.13
CA LEU A 327 -40.63 -22.25 -24.82
C LEU A 327 -40.42 -21.87 -23.35
N ARG A 328 -41.29 -21.03 -22.79
CA ARG A 328 -41.27 -20.63 -21.37
C ARG A 328 -41.62 -21.82 -20.47
N LEU A 329 -42.67 -22.59 -20.79
CA LEU A 329 -43.04 -23.80 -20.04
C LEU A 329 -41.90 -24.84 -20.03
N TYR A 330 -41.22 -25.03 -21.17
CA TYR A 330 -40.05 -25.90 -21.24
C TYR A 330 -38.89 -25.43 -20.35
N ASP A 331 -38.49 -24.15 -20.42
CA ASP A 331 -37.43 -23.62 -19.56
C ASP A 331 -37.83 -23.65 -18.07
N TRP A 332 -39.07 -23.30 -17.75
CA TRP A 332 -39.62 -23.30 -16.39
C TRP A 332 -39.68 -24.70 -15.79
N SER A 333 -40.17 -25.69 -16.55
CA SER A 333 -40.27 -27.10 -16.11
C SER A 333 -38.92 -27.76 -15.89
N LEU A 334 -37.88 -27.36 -16.61
CA LEU A 334 -36.51 -27.82 -16.39
C LEU A 334 -35.86 -27.19 -15.15
N GLU A 335 -36.24 -25.97 -14.80
CA GLU A 335 -35.76 -25.32 -13.57
C GLU A 335 -36.50 -25.88 -12.33
N HIS A 336 -37.81 -26.10 -12.44
CA HIS A 336 -38.67 -26.64 -11.38
C HIS A 336 -38.77 -28.18 -11.39
N GLN A 337 -37.86 -28.85 -12.11
CA GLN A 337 -37.93 -30.28 -12.40
C GLN A 337 -38.06 -31.16 -11.15
N ALA A 338 -37.39 -30.80 -10.05
CA ALA A 338 -37.47 -31.54 -8.79
C ALA A 338 -38.87 -31.43 -8.13
N ALA A 339 -39.47 -30.24 -8.12
CA ALA A 339 -40.80 -30.00 -7.55
C ALA A 339 -41.91 -30.64 -8.39
N LEU A 340 -41.75 -30.63 -9.73
CA LEU A 340 -42.66 -31.30 -10.66
C LEU A 340 -42.55 -32.83 -10.53
N ARG A 341 -41.34 -33.41 -10.48
CA ARG A 341 -41.15 -34.86 -10.28
C ARG A 341 -41.84 -35.35 -9.02
N LYS A 342 -41.65 -34.67 -7.88
CA LYS A 342 -42.31 -35.00 -6.61
C LYS A 342 -43.84 -34.91 -6.67
N ALA A 343 -44.38 -33.99 -7.47
CA ALA A 343 -45.83 -33.86 -7.65
C ALA A 343 -46.40 -34.90 -8.62
N PHE A 344 -45.66 -35.32 -9.64
CA PHE A 344 -46.04 -36.41 -10.52
C PHE A 344 -45.93 -37.78 -9.82
N GLU A 345 -44.92 -38.00 -8.98
CA GLU A 345 -44.74 -39.22 -8.17
C GLU A 345 -45.98 -39.53 -7.28
N ALA A 346 -46.68 -38.49 -6.81
CA ALA A 346 -47.91 -38.64 -6.04
C ALA A 346 -49.13 -39.10 -6.86
N VAL A 347 -49.03 -39.12 -8.20
CA VAL A 347 -50.11 -39.47 -9.15
C VAL A 347 -49.59 -40.37 -10.30
N ASP A 348 -48.46 -41.03 -10.07
CA ASP A 348 -47.83 -41.98 -10.99
C ASP A 348 -48.60 -43.31 -10.97
N GLN A 349 -48.81 -43.91 -12.14
CA GLN A 349 -49.46 -45.22 -12.27
C GLN A 349 -48.53 -46.39 -11.85
N GLY A 350 -47.27 -46.09 -11.53
CA GLY A 350 -46.26 -47.04 -11.06
C GLY A 350 -45.24 -47.45 -12.13
N ASP A 351 -45.37 -46.90 -13.34
CA ASP A 351 -44.53 -47.15 -14.51
C ASP A 351 -43.82 -45.87 -15.03
N GLY A 352 -44.04 -44.72 -14.38
CA GLY A 352 -43.53 -43.41 -14.81
C GLY A 352 -44.48 -42.62 -15.71
N THR A 353 -45.74 -43.07 -15.85
CA THR A 353 -46.80 -42.37 -16.58
C THR A 353 -47.85 -41.77 -15.64
N VAL A 354 -48.49 -40.70 -16.11
CA VAL A 354 -49.54 -39.98 -15.38
C VAL A 354 -50.75 -39.83 -16.30
N ALA A 355 -51.98 -39.92 -15.76
CA ALA A 355 -53.20 -39.74 -16.54
C ALA A 355 -53.30 -38.30 -17.08
N LYS A 356 -54.05 -38.09 -18.17
CA LYS A 356 -54.19 -36.78 -18.83
C LYS A 356 -54.69 -35.69 -17.87
N ASP A 357 -55.76 -35.97 -17.14
CA ASP A 357 -56.40 -35.00 -16.25
C ASP A 357 -55.52 -34.66 -15.04
N ASP A 358 -54.80 -35.65 -14.52
CA ASP A 358 -53.83 -35.48 -13.44
C ASP A 358 -52.60 -34.68 -13.90
N PHE A 359 -52.09 -34.95 -15.10
CA PHE A 359 -51.00 -34.20 -15.71
C PHE A 359 -51.36 -32.73 -15.91
N ILE A 360 -52.57 -32.46 -16.44
CA ILE A 360 -53.09 -31.10 -16.59
C ILE A 360 -53.23 -30.43 -15.21
N SER A 361 -53.80 -31.13 -14.23
CA SER A 361 -54.01 -30.63 -12.86
C SER A 361 -52.70 -30.29 -12.14
N VAL A 362 -51.67 -31.16 -12.24
CA VAL A 362 -50.35 -30.93 -11.64
C VAL A 362 -49.65 -29.74 -12.27
N ILE A 363 -49.66 -29.61 -13.60
CA ILE A 363 -49.04 -28.46 -14.28
C ILE A 363 -49.81 -27.18 -13.97
N GLN A 364 -51.14 -27.15 -14.10
CA GLN A 364 -51.95 -25.97 -13.80
C GLN A 364 -51.76 -25.48 -12.35
N LYS A 365 -51.65 -26.40 -11.39
CA LYS A 365 -51.44 -26.09 -9.97
C LYS A 365 -50.06 -25.47 -9.68
N GLN A 366 -49.01 -25.85 -10.40
CA GLN A 366 -47.66 -25.28 -10.20
C GLN A 366 -47.31 -24.13 -11.17
N CYS A 367 -47.98 -24.04 -12.33
CA CYS A 367 -47.61 -23.18 -13.45
C CYS A 367 -48.77 -22.25 -13.86
N ALA A 368 -49.06 -21.26 -13.02
CA ALA A 368 -50.21 -20.36 -13.16
C ALA A 368 -50.25 -19.45 -14.42
N PHE A 369 -49.24 -19.51 -15.31
CA PHE A 369 -49.15 -18.67 -16.51
C PHE A 369 -49.52 -19.37 -17.83
N VAL A 370 -49.86 -20.67 -17.79
CA VAL A 370 -50.22 -21.45 -18.98
C VAL A 370 -51.69 -21.82 -18.92
N ASP A 371 -52.43 -21.51 -19.98
CA ASP A 371 -53.87 -21.77 -20.07
C ASP A 371 -54.16 -23.27 -20.19
N VAL A 372 -55.33 -23.72 -19.70
CA VAL A 372 -55.71 -25.14 -19.72
C VAL A 372 -55.68 -25.72 -21.15
N GLU A 373 -56.12 -24.95 -22.15
CA GLU A 373 -56.08 -25.32 -23.57
C GLU A 373 -54.65 -25.53 -24.11
N GLN A 374 -53.68 -24.76 -23.59
CA GLN A 374 -52.26 -24.88 -23.93
C GLN A 374 -51.61 -26.12 -23.29
N ILE A 375 -52.07 -26.51 -22.09
CA ILE A 375 -51.62 -27.76 -21.45
C ILE A 375 -52.27 -28.98 -22.14
N GLN A 376 -53.56 -28.89 -22.49
CA GLN A 376 -54.29 -29.92 -23.24
C GLN A 376 -53.64 -30.22 -24.59
N THR A 377 -53.27 -29.20 -25.37
CA THR A 377 -52.57 -29.40 -26.65
C THR A 377 -51.19 -30.07 -26.49
N ILE A 378 -50.48 -29.85 -25.37
CA ILE A 378 -49.26 -30.62 -25.05
C ILE A 378 -49.60 -32.06 -24.66
N ALA A 379 -50.61 -32.28 -23.84
CA ALA A 379 -51.05 -33.62 -23.44
C ALA A 379 -51.41 -34.49 -24.66
N GLU A 380 -52.19 -33.95 -25.59
CA GLU A 380 -52.59 -34.63 -26.83
C GLU A 380 -51.40 -35.01 -27.73
N MET A 381 -50.38 -34.13 -27.82
CA MET A 381 -49.12 -34.46 -28.52
C MET A 381 -48.33 -35.59 -27.87
N HIS A 382 -48.56 -35.88 -26.58
CA HIS A 382 -47.95 -37.00 -25.87
C HIS A 382 -48.76 -38.30 -25.99
N GLU A 383 -50.09 -38.26 -25.90
CA GLU A 383 -51.00 -39.41 -26.04
C GLU A 383 -50.88 -40.12 -27.40
N GLY A 384 -50.63 -39.39 -28.49
CA GLY A 384 -50.50 -39.95 -29.85
C GLY A 384 -49.34 -40.93 -30.07
N SER A 385 -48.64 -41.37 -29.02
CA SER A 385 -47.62 -42.43 -29.06
C SER A 385 -47.96 -43.66 -28.23
N HIS A 386 -48.73 -43.52 -27.14
CA HIS A 386 -49.14 -44.60 -26.23
C HIS A 386 -50.49 -44.26 -25.59
N PRO A 387 -51.51 -45.15 -25.64
CA PRO A 387 -52.84 -44.89 -25.06
C PRO A 387 -52.90 -45.03 -23.53
N GLU A 388 -51.79 -45.38 -22.87
CA GLU A 388 -51.70 -45.69 -21.43
C GLU A 388 -50.96 -44.58 -20.65
N GLY A 389 -51.29 -43.30 -20.92
CA GLY A 389 -50.83 -42.16 -20.12
C GLY A 389 -49.59 -41.40 -20.63
N ILE A 390 -49.28 -40.29 -19.96
CA ILE A 390 -48.24 -39.34 -20.35
C ILE A 390 -46.94 -39.65 -19.62
N ASN A 391 -45.91 -40.04 -20.37
CA ASN A 391 -44.57 -40.26 -19.81
C ASN A 391 -43.90 -38.93 -19.42
N THR A 392 -43.63 -38.76 -18.12
CA THR A 392 -43.11 -37.50 -17.55
C THR A 392 -41.68 -37.18 -18.01
N GLU A 393 -40.84 -38.20 -18.21
CA GLU A 393 -39.47 -38.03 -18.73
C GLU A 393 -39.45 -37.59 -20.20
N GLU A 394 -40.47 -37.94 -20.98
CA GLU A 394 -40.61 -37.44 -22.34
C GLU A 394 -41.05 -35.97 -22.38
N PHE A 395 -41.92 -35.55 -21.44
CA PHE A 395 -42.32 -34.16 -21.29
C PHE A 395 -41.10 -33.24 -21.02
N PHE A 396 -40.21 -33.61 -20.08
CA PHE A 396 -38.98 -32.86 -19.80
C PHE A 396 -37.97 -32.86 -20.97
N LYS A 397 -38.01 -33.85 -21.87
CA LYS A 397 -37.18 -33.82 -23.10
C LYS A 397 -37.63 -32.75 -24.08
N GLY A 398 -38.90 -32.35 -24.05
CA GLY A 398 -39.48 -31.32 -24.93
C GLY A 398 -39.58 -31.69 -26.42
N SER A 399 -39.15 -32.88 -26.81
CA SER A 399 -38.94 -33.25 -28.21
C SER A 399 -40.23 -33.47 -29.03
N LYS A 400 -41.37 -33.61 -28.36
CA LYS A 400 -42.70 -33.75 -28.99
C LYS A 400 -43.33 -32.40 -29.35
N TYR A 401 -43.15 -31.37 -28.51
CA TYR A 401 -43.79 -30.06 -28.66
C TYR A 401 -42.83 -28.90 -29.02
N LEU A 402 -41.50 -29.13 -29.05
CA LEU A 402 -40.51 -28.13 -29.48
C LEU A 402 -39.51 -28.69 -30.50
N GLN A 403 -38.98 -27.80 -31.36
CA GLN A 403 -37.95 -28.15 -32.32
C GLN A 403 -36.63 -28.50 -31.62
N LYS A 404 -35.98 -29.60 -32.08
CA LYS A 404 -34.68 -30.10 -31.59
C LYS A 404 -33.55 -29.04 -31.52
N SER A 405 -33.66 -27.94 -32.26
CA SER A 405 -32.69 -26.84 -32.22
C SER A 405 -32.77 -26.00 -30.94
N CYS A 406 -33.97 -25.88 -30.33
CA CYS A 406 -34.31 -25.03 -29.20
C CYS A 406 -34.20 -25.74 -27.84
N LEU A 407 -34.07 -27.07 -27.86
CA LEU A 407 -33.84 -27.93 -26.69
C LEU A 407 -32.43 -27.75 -26.11
N ILE A 408 -32.27 -27.96 -24.81
CA ILE A 408 -31.01 -27.72 -24.09
C ILE A 408 -29.90 -28.69 -24.54
N THR A 409 -30.27 -29.91 -24.94
CA THR A 409 -29.36 -30.91 -25.54
C THR A 409 -28.60 -30.39 -26.76
N ALA A 410 -29.12 -29.38 -27.47
CA ALA A 410 -28.49 -28.76 -28.64
C ALA A 410 -27.42 -27.69 -28.31
N PHE A 411 -27.01 -27.56 -27.05
CA PHE A 411 -25.98 -26.60 -26.59
C PHE A 411 -24.72 -27.27 -26.00
N GLY A 412 -24.70 -28.60 -25.88
CA GLY A 412 -23.59 -29.37 -25.32
C GLY A 412 -22.27 -29.29 -26.12
N PRO A 413 -21.11 -29.56 -25.46
CA PRO A 413 -19.79 -29.35 -26.05
C PRO A 413 -19.49 -30.32 -27.19
N LYS A 414 -19.15 -29.78 -28.37
CA LYS A 414 -18.61 -30.56 -29.50
C LYS A 414 -17.09 -30.68 -29.36
N GLY A 415 -16.58 -31.89 -29.12
CA GLY A 415 -15.17 -32.17 -28.89
C GLY A 415 -14.25 -31.65 -30.01
N LYS A 416 -13.18 -30.94 -29.64
CA LYS A 416 -12.20 -30.37 -30.57
C LYS A 416 -10.84 -31.07 -30.47
N LYS A 417 -10.38 -31.65 -31.59
CA LYS A 417 -8.99 -32.07 -31.79
C LYS A 417 -8.07 -30.84 -31.79
N GLY A 418 -6.88 -30.95 -31.17
CA GLY A 418 -6.00 -29.80 -30.88
C GLY A 418 -4.62 -29.80 -31.53
N LYS A 419 -3.77 -28.85 -31.07
CA LYS A 419 -2.39 -28.51 -31.49
C LYS A 419 -2.29 -27.68 -32.79
N LYS A 420 -1.31 -26.78 -32.99
CA LYS A 420 0.06 -26.65 -32.40
C LYS A 420 0.52 -25.17 -32.35
N ARG A 421 1.35 -24.78 -31.36
CA ARG A 421 1.99 -23.43 -31.25
C ARG A 421 3.22 -23.29 -32.18
N LYS A 422 3.60 -22.06 -32.57
CA LYS A 422 4.89 -21.70 -33.21
C LYS A 422 5.73 -20.76 -32.31
N LYS A 423 7.06 -20.80 -32.46
CA LYS A 423 8.09 -20.16 -31.59
C LYS A 423 8.35 -18.68 -31.92
N GLN A 424 8.73 -17.90 -30.90
CA GLN A 424 9.31 -16.54 -31.02
C GLN A 424 10.81 -16.58 -31.41
N ARG A 425 11.35 -15.44 -31.86
CA ARG A 425 12.75 -15.25 -32.27
C ARG A 425 13.35 -14.05 -31.51
N ARG A 426 14.51 -14.22 -30.86
CA ARG A 426 15.21 -13.19 -30.06
C ARG A 426 15.99 -12.20 -30.95
N LYS A 427 16.15 -10.95 -30.48
CA LYS A 427 17.27 -10.05 -30.81
C LYS A 427 17.83 -9.44 -29.51
N ARG A 428 19.15 -9.22 -29.47
CA ARG A 428 19.89 -8.57 -28.37
C ARG A 428 20.33 -7.18 -28.81
N GLY A 429 20.54 -6.28 -27.84
CA GLY A 429 21.25 -5.01 -28.00
C GLY A 429 21.48 -4.41 -26.60
N ILE A 430 22.72 -4.09 -26.27
CA ILE A 430 23.13 -3.50 -24.98
C ILE A 430 23.88 -2.19 -25.30
N SER A 431 23.63 -1.16 -24.50
CA SER A 431 24.54 -0.01 -24.35
C SER A 431 24.60 0.39 -22.87
N VAL A 432 25.81 0.65 -22.37
CA VAL A 432 26.10 1.07 -20.99
C VAL A 432 26.66 2.50 -21.04
N PRO A 433 26.32 3.39 -20.10
CA PRO A 433 26.55 4.84 -20.24
C PRO A 433 27.89 5.34 -19.69
N VAL A 434 28.19 6.60 -20.01
CA VAL A 434 29.37 7.38 -19.57
C VAL A 434 29.05 8.08 -18.22
N PRO A 435 29.98 8.19 -17.25
CA PRO A 435 29.66 8.73 -15.92
C PRO A 435 29.55 10.26 -15.88
N ILE A 436 28.69 10.75 -14.98
CA ILE A 436 28.47 12.18 -14.69
C ILE A 436 28.98 12.47 -13.27
N CYS A 437 29.90 13.43 -13.13
CA CYS A 437 30.61 13.71 -11.87
C CYS A 437 29.86 14.69 -10.95
N VAL A 438 28.60 14.40 -10.61
CA VAL A 438 27.88 14.97 -9.46
C VAL A 438 26.95 13.89 -8.93
N ILE A 439 26.94 13.62 -7.61
CA ILE A 439 25.99 12.70 -6.97
C ILE A 439 24.55 13.21 -7.23
N PRO A 440 23.69 12.49 -7.97
CA PRO A 440 22.28 12.87 -8.04
C PRO A 440 21.63 12.78 -6.66
N LYS A 441 20.62 13.64 -6.37
CA LYS A 441 19.91 13.67 -5.05
C LYS A 441 19.25 12.34 -4.63
N SER A 442 19.22 11.35 -5.53
CA SER A 442 18.78 9.97 -5.33
C SER A 442 19.85 9.01 -4.81
N THR A 443 21.14 9.38 -4.80
CA THR A 443 22.27 8.51 -4.38
C THR A 443 23.03 8.99 -3.14
N CYS A 444 22.67 10.12 -2.54
CA CYS A 444 23.17 10.45 -1.20
C CYS A 444 22.73 9.35 -0.21
N PRO A 445 23.64 8.81 0.62
CA PRO A 445 23.25 7.87 1.68
C PRO A 445 22.29 8.59 2.64
N ARG A 446 21.16 7.94 2.93
CA ARG A 446 20.12 8.42 3.84
C ARG A 446 20.03 7.49 5.04
N ARG A 447 19.72 8.07 6.19
CA ARG A 447 19.34 7.33 7.40
C ARG A 447 17.98 6.65 7.17
N GLU A 448 17.59 5.73 8.07
CA GLU A 448 16.28 5.06 8.00
C GLU A 448 15.12 6.06 8.01
N ASP A 449 15.29 7.21 8.67
CA ASP A 449 14.35 8.34 8.72
C ASP A 449 14.28 9.18 7.43
N GLY A 450 15.02 8.82 6.37
CA GLY A 450 15.00 9.47 5.06
C GLY A 450 15.83 10.77 4.94
N PHE A 451 16.35 11.29 6.06
CA PHE A 451 17.31 12.41 6.09
C PHE A 451 18.70 11.99 5.59
N PRO A 452 19.50 12.91 4.99
CA PRO A 452 20.89 12.63 4.65
C PRO A 452 21.74 12.31 5.87
N VAL A 453 22.76 11.46 5.72
CA VAL A 453 23.61 11.02 6.85
C VAL A 453 24.33 12.18 7.57
N TYR A 454 24.69 13.26 6.86
CA TYR A 454 25.33 14.47 7.40
C TYR A 454 24.39 15.43 8.17
N MET A 455 23.10 15.12 8.29
CA MET A 455 22.21 15.85 9.20
C MET A 455 22.13 15.13 10.56
N ILE A 456 22.48 15.84 11.63
CA ILE A 456 22.47 15.37 13.03
C ILE A 456 21.48 16.17 13.87
N GLU A 457 21.01 15.60 14.98
CA GLU A 457 20.05 16.24 15.88
C GLU A 457 20.74 17.32 16.73
N ALA A 458 20.37 18.58 16.51
CA ALA A 458 20.82 19.70 17.34
C ALA A 458 20.10 19.68 18.70
N VAL A 459 20.87 19.75 19.78
CA VAL A 459 20.37 19.75 21.16
C VAL A 459 19.77 21.13 21.48
N GLN A 460 18.48 21.17 21.81
CA GLN A 460 17.83 22.39 22.30
C GLN A 460 17.95 22.52 23.82
N TYR A 461 18.46 23.65 24.29
CA TYR A 461 18.38 24.05 25.70
C TYR A 461 16.95 24.52 26.03
N THR A 462 16.10 23.62 26.55
CA THR A 462 14.73 23.97 26.96
C THR A 462 14.70 24.57 28.37
N ALA A 463 14.89 25.88 28.47
CA ALA A 463 14.71 26.64 29.70
C ALA A 463 13.24 27.04 29.93
N ASP A 464 12.39 26.10 30.36
CA ASP A 464 11.05 26.40 30.92
C ASP A 464 10.92 25.82 32.34
N CYS A 465 11.74 26.35 33.25
CA CYS A 465 11.78 25.98 34.66
C CYS A 465 10.77 26.74 35.54
N TYR A 466 10.04 27.72 34.99
CA TYR A 466 9.13 28.60 35.74
C TYR A 466 7.73 28.02 35.98
N ARG A 467 7.37 26.91 35.32
CA ARG A 467 5.98 26.42 35.29
C ARG A 467 5.49 25.78 36.60
N PHE A 468 6.38 25.31 37.48
CA PHE A 468 6.01 24.64 38.74
C PHE A 468 7.02 24.94 39.87
N ASN A 469 6.79 26.05 40.59
CA ASN A 469 7.51 26.37 41.83
C ASN A 469 6.88 25.73 43.06
N ARG A 470 7.63 25.70 44.18
CA ARG A 470 7.19 25.17 45.49
C ARG A 470 5.85 25.77 45.97
N ASP A 471 5.54 26.98 45.51
CA ASP A 471 4.38 27.76 45.93
C ASP A 471 3.13 27.52 45.05
N HIS A 472 3.22 26.66 44.02
CA HIS A 472 2.11 26.27 43.13
C HIS A 472 2.08 24.74 42.86
N PRO A 473 1.68 23.92 43.85
CA PRO A 473 1.52 22.47 43.66
C PRO A 473 0.35 22.13 42.71
N SER A 474 0.46 20.99 42.01
CA SER A 474 -0.58 20.48 41.11
C SER A 474 -1.85 20.05 41.86
N THR A 475 -3.02 20.40 41.32
CA THR A 475 -4.33 20.15 41.94
C THR A 475 -4.83 18.70 41.88
N HIS A 476 -4.16 17.80 41.16
CA HIS A 476 -4.65 16.43 40.91
C HIS A 476 -3.97 15.38 41.82
N PRO A 477 -4.68 14.41 42.45
CA PRO A 477 -4.11 13.50 43.45
C PRO A 477 -3.12 12.42 42.96
N VAL A 478 -2.69 12.44 41.70
CA VAL A 478 -1.93 11.34 41.07
C VAL A 478 -0.49 11.79 40.81
N HIS A 479 0.36 11.72 41.85
CA HIS A 479 1.84 11.77 41.82
C HIS A 479 2.55 12.90 41.01
N ASP A 480 3.88 12.87 40.98
CA ASP A 480 4.75 13.92 40.41
C ASP A 480 4.95 13.74 38.90
N ASP A 481 3.92 14.13 38.16
CA ASP A 481 3.79 13.98 36.70
C ASP A 481 4.71 14.87 35.85
N ARG A 482 5.78 15.45 36.42
CA ARG A 482 6.76 16.34 35.74
C ARG A 482 7.21 15.83 34.37
N ALA A 483 7.39 14.51 34.23
CA ALA A 483 7.82 13.86 33.00
C ALA A 483 6.75 13.70 31.91
N TRP A 484 5.46 13.93 32.23
CA TRP A 484 4.33 13.82 31.28
C TRP A 484 3.87 15.19 30.73
N TYR A 485 4.33 16.31 31.31
CA TYR A 485 3.87 17.65 30.96
C TYR A 485 4.88 18.53 30.21
N ILE A 486 6.12 18.05 30.05
CA ILE A 486 7.13 18.68 29.21
C ILE A 486 7.04 18.02 27.83
N ASP A 487 6.61 18.78 26.82
CA ASP A 487 6.70 18.34 25.42
C ASP A 487 8.18 18.11 25.10
N GLU A 488 8.53 16.93 24.57
CA GLU A 488 9.89 16.73 24.03
C GLU A 488 10.09 17.74 22.90
N PRO A 489 11.14 18.59 22.97
CA PRO A 489 11.35 19.63 21.97
C PRO A 489 11.43 19.02 20.58
N ARG A 490 10.88 19.72 19.59
CA ARG A 490 10.94 19.26 18.19
C ARG A 490 12.40 19.07 17.79
N LYS A 491 12.79 17.82 17.58
CA LYS A 491 14.11 17.43 17.07
C LYS A 491 14.44 18.25 15.84
N MET A 492 15.41 19.16 15.96
CA MET A 492 15.92 19.95 14.84
C MET A 492 17.11 19.21 14.26
N TYR A 493 17.05 18.87 12.98
CA TYR A 493 18.19 18.30 12.28
C TYR A 493 18.96 19.40 11.56
N MET A 494 20.26 19.53 11.85
CA MET A 494 21.17 20.49 11.22
C MET A 494 22.33 19.76 10.57
N ASN A 495 22.97 20.38 9.58
CA ASN A 495 24.18 19.84 8.97
C ASN A 495 25.31 19.85 10.02
N ILE A 496 26.00 18.71 10.19
CA ILE A 496 27.13 18.57 11.12
C ILE A 496 28.20 19.65 10.92
N ASN A 497 28.52 20.01 9.68
CA ASN A 497 29.49 21.06 9.34
C ASN A 497 29.01 22.47 9.76
N TYR A 498 27.69 22.69 9.84
CA TYR A 498 27.15 23.94 10.39
C TYR A 498 27.36 24.03 11.91
N LEU A 499 27.12 22.93 12.63
CA LEU A 499 27.28 22.84 14.08
C LEU A 499 28.75 22.94 14.50
N VAL A 500 29.65 22.31 13.75
CA VAL A 500 31.11 22.47 13.87
C VAL A 500 31.52 23.93 13.79
N ARG A 501 31.06 24.65 12.75
CA ARG A 501 31.35 26.08 12.57
C ARG A 501 30.73 26.96 13.67
N ALA A 502 29.62 26.52 14.27
CA ALA A 502 28.98 27.20 15.40
C ALA A 502 29.63 26.87 16.76
N GLY A 503 30.52 25.88 16.85
CA GLY A 503 31.14 25.45 18.10
C GLY A 503 30.22 24.60 19.00
N ASP A 504 29.15 24.02 18.47
CA ASP A 504 28.20 23.22 19.27
C ASP A 504 28.75 21.81 19.55
N ILE A 505 29.61 21.72 20.57
CA ILE A 505 30.25 20.48 21.02
C ILE A 505 29.21 19.49 21.60
N LEU A 506 28.11 19.96 22.21
CA LEU A 506 27.11 19.07 22.82
C LEU A 506 26.31 18.30 21.77
N SER A 507 25.91 18.95 20.69
CA SER A 507 25.26 18.27 19.56
C SER A 507 26.22 17.29 18.85
N LEU A 508 27.52 17.60 18.79
CA LEU A 508 28.54 16.69 18.27
C LEU A 508 28.77 15.48 19.19
N GLN A 509 28.88 15.70 20.51
CA GLN A 509 28.99 14.63 21.51
C GLN A 509 27.83 13.65 21.40
N LYS A 510 26.59 14.16 21.42
CA LYS A 510 25.39 13.33 21.26
C LYS A 510 25.40 12.57 19.93
N ALA A 511 25.75 13.21 18.82
CA ALA A 511 25.81 12.55 17.52
C ALA A 511 26.82 11.38 17.53
N PHE A 512 28.02 11.58 18.07
CA PHE A 512 29.04 10.53 18.13
C PHE A 512 28.69 9.41 19.13
N GLU A 513 27.98 9.71 20.23
CA GLU A 513 27.39 8.70 21.12
C GLU A 513 26.29 7.88 20.42
N GLU A 514 25.49 8.50 19.55
CA GLU A 514 24.49 7.84 18.68
C GLU A 514 25.12 7.04 17.52
N GLY A 515 26.46 6.94 17.45
CA GLY A 515 27.17 6.13 16.44
C GLY A 515 27.34 6.81 15.08
N VAL A 516 27.18 8.13 15.00
CA VAL A 516 27.48 8.91 13.80
C VAL A 516 28.99 8.87 13.53
N GLN A 517 29.39 8.58 12.28
CA GLN A 517 30.80 8.54 11.88
C GLN A 517 31.44 9.93 11.97
N VAL A 518 32.72 9.99 12.35
CA VAL A 518 33.45 11.26 12.53
C VAL A 518 33.77 11.92 11.17
N ASP A 519 34.23 11.13 10.20
CA ASP A 519 34.62 11.62 8.86
C ASP A 519 33.47 11.69 7.84
N ILE A 520 32.27 12.03 8.31
CA ILE A 520 31.11 12.18 7.42
C ILE A 520 31.34 13.31 6.43
N LYS A 521 31.15 13.00 5.15
CA LYS A 521 31.25 13.94 4.05
C LYS A 521 29.89 14.56 3.71
N ASP A 522 29.86 15.88 3.59
CA ASP A 522 28.69 16.63 3.12
C ASP A 522 28.57 16.63 1.57
N GLU A 523 27.63 17.44 1.04
CA GLU A 523 27.39 17.57 -0.40
C GLU A 523 28.61 18.04 -1.21
N TYR A 524 29.61 18.64 -0.56
CA TYR A 524 30.86 19.14 -1.15
C TYR A 524 32.07 18.26 -0.80
N TYR A 525 31.83 17.08 -0.22
CA TYR A 525 32.82 16.13 0.27
C TYR A 525 33.64 16.63 1.47
N LYS A 526 33.18 17.67 2.19
CA LYS A 526 33.87 18.21 3.36
C LYS A 526 33.54 17.43 4.63
N THR A 527 34.57 17.11 5.41
CA THR A 527 34.44 16.51 6.75
C THR A 527 34.26 17.58 7.84
N PRO A 528 33.78 17.19 9.03
CA PRO A 528 33.83 18.02 10.24
C PRO A 528 35.22 18.63 10.49
N LEU A 529 36.28 17.82 10.37
CA LEU A 529 37.64 18.28 10.63
C LEU A 529 38.07 19.39 9.65
N MET A 530 37.85 19.22 8.35
CA MET A 530 38.12 20.28 7.36
C MET A 530 37.35 21.57 7.67
N THR A 531 36.12 21.45 8.13
CA THR A 531 35.28 22.61 8.45
C THR A 531 35.78 23.34 9.69
N ALA A 532 36.18 22.60 10.74
CA ALA A 532 36.78 23.14 11.95
C ALA A 532 38.11 23.84 11.65
N CYS A 533 38.94 23.23 10.79
CA CYS A 533 40.22 23.78 10.34
C CYS A 533 40.05 25.04 9.47
N ALA A 534 38.96 25.15 8.69
CA ALA A 534 38.65 26.38 7.96
C ALA A 534 38.11 27.49 8.89
N SER A 535 37.30 27.14 9.89
CA SER A 535 36.67 28.11 10.80
C SER A 535 37.56 28.62 11.93
N GLY A 536 38.73 28.02 12.16
CA GLY A 536 39.65 28.45 13.22
C GLY A 536 39.27 27.97 14.63
N ASN A 537 38.41 26.93 14.75
CA ASN A 537 37.93 26.47 16.06
C ASN A 537 38.82 25.34 16.59
N ILE A 538 39.86 25.71 17.35
CA ILE A 538 40.88 24.80 17.89
C ILE A 538 40.25 23.72 18.78
N ASP A 539 39.31 24.09 19.67
CA ASP A 539 38.69 23.15 20.62
C ASP A 539 37.93 22.04 19.87
N VAL A 540 37.23 22.39 18.79
CA VAL A 540 36.54 21.42 17.94
C VAL A 540 37.51 20.61 17.09
N VAL A 541 38.63 21.19 16.62
CA VAL A 541 39.71 20.42 15.95
C VAL A 541 40.28 19.37 16.90
N GLN A 542 40.67 19.76 18.12
CA GLN A 542 41.21 18.83 19.11
C GLN A 542 40.19 17.73 19.44
N TYR A 543 38.94 18.11 19.71
CA TYR A 543 37.87 17.15 20.00
C TYR A 543 37.64 16.14 18.86
N LEU A 544 37.68 16.58 17.59
CA LEU A 544 37.54 15.68 16.45
C LEU A 544 38.75 14.75 16.27
N LEU A 545 39.97 15.23 16.51
CA LEU A 545 41.19 14.41 16.50
C LEU A 545 41.16 13.37 17.63
N GLU A 546 40.72 13.73 18.84
CA GLU A 546 40.51 12.80 19.96
C GLU A 546 39.44 11.73 19.67
N LYS A 547 38.47 12.03 18.78
CA LYS A 547 37.50 11.05 18.28
C LYS A 547 37.99 10.25 17.07
N GLY A 548 39.23 10.45 16.62
CA GLY A 548 39.86 9.67 15.56
C GLY A 548 39.51 10.12 14.14
N ALA A 549 39.27 11.42 13.93
CA ALA A 549 39.09 11.98 12.59
C ALA A 549 40.34 11.78 11.70
N ASP A 550 40.12 11.52 10.42
CA ASP A 550 41.17 11.33 9.40
C ASP A 550 41.83 12.68 9.03
N VAL A 551 43.10 12.83 9.45
CA VAL A 551 43.92 14.03 9.24
C VAL A 551 44.27 14.30 7.77
N ASP A 552 44.25 13.26 6.93
CA ASP A 552 44.59 13.33 5.50
C ASP A 552 43.37 13.13 4.59
N ALA A 553 42.16 13.13 5.16
CA ALA A 553 40.92 13.11 4.41
C ALA A 553 40.90 14.20 3.33
N THR A 554 40.39 13.88 2.15
CA THR A 554 40.33 14.81 1.01
C THR A 554 38.91 15.19 0.59
N ASP A 555 38.71 16.45 0.22
CA ASP A 555 37.47 16.94 -0.40
C ASP A 555 37.49 16.79 -1.94
N ASN A 556 36.47 17.30 -2.62
CA ASN A 556 36.35 17.25 -4.09
C ASN A 556 37.50 17.91 -4.86
N PHE A 557 38.31 18.77 -4.21
CA PHE A 557 39.47 19.43 -4.81
C PHE A 557 40.80 18.80 -4.37
N MET A 558 40.76 17.63 -3.73
CA MET A 558 41.88 16.97 -3.08
C MET A 558 42.51 17.81 -1.94
N TRP A 559 41.78 18.76 -1.34
CA TRP A 559 42.28 19.52 -0.20
C TRP A 559 42.15 18.69 1.08
N THR A 560 43.26 18.60 1.82
CA THR A 560 43.31 18.03 3.18
C THR A 560 42.94 19.08 4.24
N PRO A 561 42.60 18.70 5.49
CA PRO A 561 42.49 19.63 6.62
C PRO A 561 43.64 20.63 6.72
N LEU A 562 44.88 20.21 6.43
CA LEU A 562 46.06 21.08 6.45
C LEU A 562 46.01 22.17 5.36
N HIS A 563 45.51 21.86 4.16
CA HIS A 563 45.26 22.89 3.14
C HIS A 563 44.25 23.94 3.63
N HIS A 564 43.16 23.51 4.27
CA HIS A 564 42.14 24.42 4.81
C HIS A 564 42.71 25.29 5.95
N ALA A 565 43.54 24.74 6.84
CA ALA A 565 44.20 25.50 7.90
C ALA A 565 45.19 26.55 7.33
N CYS A 566 46.08 26.13 6.42
CA CYS A 566 47.08 27.01 5.80
C CYS A 566 46.46 28.11 4.94
N TYR A 567 45.41 27.81 4.17
CA TYR A 567 44.71 28.80 3.34
C TYR A 567 43.86 29.79 4.15
N ASN A 568 43.38 29.43 5.33
CA ASN A 568 42.65 30.37 6.20
C ASN A 568 43.54 31.07 7.24
N GLY A 569 44.84 30.74 7.30
CA GLY A 569 45.82 31.45 8.11
C GLY A 569 45.91 31.03 9.58
N HIS A 570 45.46 29.81 9.91
CA HIS A 570 45.43 29.26 11.28
C HIS A 570 46.68 28.42 11.58
N LEU A 571 47.72 29.07 12.12
CA LEU A 571 49.02 28.44 12.42
C LEU A 571 48.92 27.38 13.52
N ASP A 572 48.20 27.69 14.59
CA ASP A 572 47.89 26.79 15.71
C ASP A 572 47.26 25.47 15.26
N ILE A 573 46.26 25.54 14.37
CA ILE A 573 45.62 24.36 13.77
C ILE A 573 46.59 23.62 12.84
N ALA A 574 47.39 24.33 12.04
CA ALA A 574 48.39 23.70 11.18
C ALA A 574 49.46 22.95 12.02
N GLU A 575 49.89 23.52 13.14
CA GLU A 575 50.76 22.85 14.11
C GLU A 575 50.11 21.59 14.69
N LEU A 576 48.84 21.66 15.10
CA LEU A 576 48.11 20.52 15.68
C LEU A 576 47.92 19.39 14.65
N LEU A 577 47.58 19.71 13.40
CA LEU A 577 47.43 18.73 12.33
C LEU A 577 48.76 18.03 11.99
N VAL A 578 49.87 18.78 11.91
CA VAL A 578 51.21 18.19 11.71
C VAL A 578 51.62 17.31 12.90
N LYS A 579 51.35 17.74 14.14
CA LYS A 579 51.57 16.92 15.35
C LYS A 579 50.71 15.65 15.34
N ALA A 580 49.52 15.70 14.75
CA ALA A 580 48.64 14.56 14.53
C ALA A 580 48.99 13.69 13.30
N GLY A 581 50.05 14.04 12.56
CA GLY A 581 50.61 13.21 11.48
C GLY A 581 50.21 13.60 10.05
N ALA A 582 49.55 14.75 9.83
CA ALA A 582 49.11 15.18 8.50
C ALA A 582 50.26 15.31 7.48
N ALA A 583 49.99 14.88 6.24
CA ALA A 583 50.95 14.91 5.15
C ALA A 583 51.25 16.35 4.68
N VAL A 584 52.44 16.84 5.02
CA VAL A 584 52.91 18.22 4.79
C VAL A 584 52.90 18.64 3.31
N ASP A 585 53.28 17.72 2.42
CA ASP A 585 53.35 17.94 0.96
C ASP A 585 52.21 17.24 0.19
N ALA A 586 51.05 17.05 0.82
CA ALA A 586 49.87 16.48 0.15
C ALA A 586 49.51 17.30 -1.11
N PRO A 587 49.33 16.68 -2.29
CA PRO A 587 48.99 17.41 -3.51
C PRO A 587 47.47 17.56 -3.71
N ALA A 588 46.98 18.81 -3.72
CA ALA A 588 45.64 19.13 -4.18
C ALA A 588 45.51 19.05 -5.72
N ILE A 589 44.30 19.25 -6.26
CA ILE A 589 44.11 19.41 -7.72
C ILE A 589 45.04 20.51 -8.25
N GLY A 590 45.80 20.17 -9.31
CA GLY A 590 46.83 21.04 -9.85
C GLY A 590 48.18 20.95 -9.13
N ASN A 591 48.42 19.91 -8.31
CA ASN A 591 49.65 19.69 -7.55
C ASN A 591 50.04 20.88 -6.65
N ALA A 592 49.06 21.61 -6.14
CA ALA A 592 49.29 22.65 -5.14
C ALA A 592 49.44 22.00 -3.76
N THR A 593 50.48 22.35 -3.01
CA THR A 593 50.71 21.86 -1.63
C THR A 593 50.21 22.85 -0.58
N PRO A 594 50.08 22.46 0.71
CA PRO A 594 49.77 23.39 1.80
C PRO A 594 50.73 24.58 1.89
N LEU A 595 52.02 24.37 1.60
CA LEU A 595 53.03 25.45 1.51
C LEU A 595 52.66 26.48 0.46
N MET A 596 52.24 26.04 -0.74
CA MET A 596 51.79 26.96 -1.79
C MET A 596 50.55 27.76 -1.36
N ARG A 597 49.60 27.13 -0.65
CA ARG A 597 48.41 27.82 -0.11
C ARG A 597 48.75 28.84 0.98
N ALA A 598 49.76 28.57 1.83
CA ALA A 598 50.23 29.54 2.81
C ALA A 598 50.89 30.77 2.15
N ILE A 599 51.58 30.58 1.02
CA ILE A 599 52.20 31.65 0.22
C ILE A 599 51.13 32.49 -0.52
N GLU A 600 50.09 31.87 -1.07
CA GLU A 600 48.96 32.58 -1.74
C GLU A 600 48.23 33.57 -0.81
N ILE A 601 48.34 33.40 0.51
CA ILE A 601 47.71 34.22 1.55
C ILE A 601 48.74 35.10 2.28
N CYS A 602 50.01 35.08 1.84
CA CYS A 602 51.13 35.85 2.40
C CYS A 602 51.30 35.69 3.92
N ARG A 603 51.10 34.47 4.46
CA ARG A 603 51.28 34.17 5.90
C ARG A 603 52.67 33.62 6.19
N LEU A 604 53.64 34.54 6.35
CA LEU A 604 55.04 34.21 6.63
C LEU A 604 55.21 33.22 7.79
N ASP A 605 54.44 33.34 8.87
CA ASP A 605 54.53 32.45 10.05
C ASP A 605 54.29 30.98 9.68
N ILE A 606 53.28 30.71 8.84
CA ILE A 606 52.90 29.37 8.38
C ILE A 606 53.90 28.86 7.35
N VAL A 607 54.37 29.73 6.45
CA VAL A 607 55.42 29.39 5.48
C VAL A 607 56.71 28.98 6.21
N TYR A 608 57.13 29.75 7.21
CA TYR A 608 58.30 29.45 8.05
C TYR A 608 58.11 28.14 8.82
N PHE A 609 56.93 27.92 9.41
CA PHE A 609 56.59 26.66 10.09
C PHE A 609 56.69 25.45 9.15
N LEU A 610 56.00 25.46 8.01
CA LEU A 610 55.99 24.34 7.06
C LEU A 610 57.40 24.01 6.52
N ILE A 611 58.21 25.03 6.22
CA ILE A 611 59.60 24.85 5.78
C ILE A 611 60.48 24.24 6.87
N ASN A 612 60.25 24.57 8.15
CA ASN A 612 61.00 23.99 9.27
C ASN A 612 60.55 22.56 9.61
N VAL A 613 59.30 22.20 9.32
CA VAL A 613 58.80 20.81 9.39
C VAL A 613 59.34 19.96 8.22
N GLY A 614 59.70 20.59 7.10
CA GLY A 614 60.39 19.94 5.98
C GLY A 614 59.63 19.94 4.64
N ALA A 615 58.64 20.82 4.46
CA ALA A 615 57.90 20.96 3.21
C ALA A 615 58.81 21.22 1.99
N ASP A 616 58.55 20.53 0.88
CA ASP A 616 59.39 20.64 -0.32
C ASP A 616 59.12 21.94 -1.11
N ILE A 617 60.11 22.84 -1.07
CA ILE A 617 60.14 24.11 -1.80
C ILE A 617 60.22 23.90 -3.33
N GLN A 618 60.79 22.79 -3.79
CA GLN A 618 61.03 22.51 -5.20
C GLN A 618 59.85 21.87 -5.93
N THR A 619 58.85 21.36 -5.19
CA THR A 619 57.64 20.80 -5.78
C THR A 619 56.96 21.83 -6.67
N THR A 620 56.62 21.46 -7.90
CA THR A 620 55.97 22.33 -8.89
C THR A 620 54.49 22.01 -9.03
N ASN A 621 53.65 23.04 -9.05
CA ASN A 621 52.23 22.89 -9.42
C ASN A 621 52.06 22.57 -10.92
N SER A 622 50.82 22.32 -11.35
CA SER A 622 50.47 22.00 -12.75
C SER A 622 50.81 23.10 -13.76
N ASN A 623 51.12 24.30 -13.30
CA ASN A 623 51.55 25.43 -14.13
C ASN A 623 53.10 25.53 -14.19
N GLY A 624 53.81 24.54 -13.65
CA GLY A 624 55.28 24.50 -13.60
C GLY A 624 55.91 25.45 -12.58
N LYS A 625 55.12 26.09 -11.69
CA LYS A 625 55.63 27.05 -10.71
C LYS A 625 55.96 26.33 -9.39
N ASN A 626 57.15 26.57 -8.86
CA ASN A 626 57.52 26.17 -7.50
C ASN A 626 57.07 27.21 -6.46
N ALA A 627 57.35 26.95 -5.17
CA ALA A 627 56.97 27.86 -4.09
C ALA A 627 57.55 29.28 -4.25
N LEU A 628 58.79 29.42 -4.71
CA LEU A 628 59.44 30.71 -4.94
C LEU A 628 58.81 31.49 -6.10
N ASP A 629 58.41 30.82 -7.19
CA ASP A 629 57.76 31.47 -8.32
C ASP A 629 56.32 31.89 -8.00
N ILE A 630 55.65 31.18 -7.08
CA ILE A 630 54.37 31.62 -6.52
C ILE A 630 54.58 32.85 -5.64
N ALA A 631 55.58 32.86 -4.73
CA ALA A 631 55.88 34.02 -3.89
C ALA A 631 56.17 35.29 -4.72
N LYS A 632 56.91 35.17 -5.83
CA LYS A 632 57.13 36.28 -6.79
C LYS A 632 55.85 36.81 -7.45
N VAL A 633 54.85 35.95 -7.67
CA VAL A 633 53.56 36.36 -8.26
C VAL A 633 52.71 37.15 -7.26
N PHE A 634 52.76 36.79 -5.98
CA PHE A 634 52.06 37.51 -4.91
C PHE A 634 52.87 38.68 -4.31
N ALA A 635 54.13 38.82 -4.71
CA ALA A 635 55.02 39.95 -4.42
C ALA A 635 55.33 40.23 -2.94
N ASP A 636 55.25 39.22 -2.06
CA ASP A 636 55.72 39.34 -0.67
C ASP A 636 57.25 39.17 -0.60
N SER A 637 57.96 40.29 -0.45
CA SER A 637 59.43 40.33 -0.33
C SER A 637 59.94 39.43 0.80
N SER A 638 59.22 39.38 1.93
CA SER A 638 59.65 38.67 3.14
C SER A 638 59.67 37.16 2.92
N ILE A 639 58.66 36.65 2.22
CA ILE A 639 58.58 35.24 1.82
C ILE A 639 59.58 34.92 0.71
N ILE A 640 59.76 35.82 -0.26
CA ILE A 640 60.73 35.66 -1.35
C ILE A 640 62.15 35.54 -0.78
N ASP A 641 62.56 36.43 0.13
CA ASP A 641 63.87 36.43 0.77
C ASP A 641 64.08 35.15 1.60
N LEU A 642 63.08 34.73 2.37
CA LEU A 642 63.10 33.48 3.16
C LEU A 642 63.34 32.26 2.27
N LEU A 643 62.59 32.16 1.16
CA LEU A 643 62.69 31.05 0.21
C LEU A 643 64.03 31.05 -0.54
N GLN A 644 64.54 32.22 -0.96
CA GLN A 644 65.86 32.34 -1.60
C GLN A 644 66.98 31.90 -0.65
N ASN A 645 66.99 32.40 0.59
CA ASN A 645 67.97 32.03 1.60
C ASN A 645 67.97 30.51 1.90
N LYS A 646 66.80 29.86 1.92
CA LYS A 646 66.71 28.40 2.09
C LYS A 646 67.20 27.64 0.84
N LEU A 647 66.96 28.16 -0.36
CA LEU A 647 67.41 27.56 -1.63
C LEU A 647 68.94 27.60 -1.80
N GLU A 648 69.56 28.70 -1.36
CA GLU A 648 71.01 28.91 -1.49
C GLU A 648 71.84 28.04 -0.54
N ASN A 649 71.25 27.62 0.58
CA ASN A 649 71.87 26.74 1.57
C ASN A 649 71.72 25.23 1.27
N LEU A 650 71.13 24.86 0.12
CA LEU A 650 71.07 23.46 -0.34
C LEU A 650 72.38 23.05 -1.05
N PRO A 651 72.98 21.89 -0.73
CA PRO A 651 74.24 21.45 -1.33
C PRO A 651 74.10 21.14 -2.83
N LYS A 652 74.84 21.88 -3.67
CA LYS A 652 74.83 21.74 -5.14
C LYS A 652 75.80 20.64 -5.61
N VAL A 653 75.31 19.73 -6.46
CA VAL A 653 76.13 18.78 -7.25
C VAL A 653 76.34 19.36 -8.66
N PRO A 654 77.55 19.32 -9.25
CA PRO A 654 77.87 20.10 -10.46
C PRO A 654 77.54 19.41 -11.80
N GLU A 655 77.22 20.22 -12.81
CA GLU A 655 77.02 19.83 -14.22
C GLU A 655 78.26 19.95 -15.10
N LYS A 656 78.30 19.18 -16.21
CA LYS A 656 78.83 19.51 -17.57
C LYS A 656 78.46 18.33 -18.50
N LYS A 657 77.56 18.49 -19.49
CA LYS A 657 77.75 19.04 -20.87
C LYS A 657 78.71 18.20 -21.74
N GLU A 658 78.52 17.90 -23.03
CA GLU A 658 77.47 18.10 -24.08
C GLU A 658 77.93 17.20 -25.29
N ALA A 659 77.16 16.65 -26.24
CA ALA A 659 75.72 16.64 -26.56
C ALA A 659 75.34 15.38 -27.44
N GLU A 660 74.38 15.53 -28.38
CA GLU A 660 73.95 14.71 -29.55
C GLU A 660 73.98 13.15 -29.56
N LYS A 661 72.79 12.54 -29.73
CA LYS A 661 72.59 11.14 -30.17
C LYS A 661 71.48 11.04 -31.22
N GLU A 662 71.77 10.44 -32.37
CA GLU A 662 70.74 9.91 -33.29
C GLU A 662 70.57 8.38 -33.12
N LYS A 663 69.30 7.94 -33.11
CA LYS A 663 68.71 6.68 -33.66
C LYS A 663 69.31 5.29 -33.34
N ILE A 664 68.42 4.41 -32.84
CA ILE A 664 68.16 2.96 -33.15
C ILE A 664 67.24 2.46 -31.99
N VAL A 665 65.93 2.13 -32.11
CA VAL A 665 65.13 1.17 -32.92
C VAL A 665 65.06 -0.27 -32.35
N LYS A 666 63.93 -0.59 -31.65
CA LYS A 666 63.31 -1.93 -31.38
C LYS A 666 64.15 -2.93 -30.50
N PRO A 667 63.64 -4.13 -30.05
CA PRO A 667 62.26 -4.71 -30.01
C PRO A 667 61.82 -5.43 -28.68
N LYS A 668 60.51 -5.76 -28.60
CA LYS A 668 59.82 -6.97 -28.04
C LYS A 668 60.39 -7.85 -26.87
N SER A 669 59.55 -8.02 -25.82
CA SER A 669 59.14 -9.32 -25.16
C SER A 669 60.22 -10.16 -24.41
N PRO A 670 59.93 -11.27 -23.67
CA PRO A 670 58.66 -12.00 -23.50
C PRO A 670 58.29 -12.57 -22.09
N SER A 671 57.14 -13.24 -22.06
CA SER A 671 56.67 -14.36 -21.22
C SER A 671 57.45 -14.88 -19.98
N ALA A 672 56.70 -14.99 -18.88
CA ALA A 672 56.45 -16.19 -18.06
C ALA A 672 57.56 -17.22 -17.74
N LEU A 673 57.66 -17.57 -16.44
CA LEU A 673 57.66 -18.95 -15.93
C LEU A 673 57.36 -18.95 -14.41
N MET A 674 56.53 -19.90 -13.95
CA MET A 674 56.41 -20.31 -12.53
C MET A 674 57.47 -21.43 -12.26
N PRO A 675 57.59 -22.16 -11.09
CA PRO A 675 56.50 -22.66 -10.22
C PRO A 675 56.84 -22.94 -8.71
N VAL A 676 55.91 -23.64 -7.99
CA VAL A 676 56.15 -24.67 -6.92
C VAL A 676 56.79 -24.20 -5.59
N GLU A 677 56.48 -24.63 -4.35
CA GLU A 677 55.45 -25.46 -3.66
C GLU A 677 55.66 -25.30 -2.11
N VAL A 678 54.87 -25.79 -1.12
CA VAL A 678 53.42 -26.07 -0.93
C VAL A 678 53.18 -26.41 0.56
N LYS A 679 52.07 -25.96 1.18
CA LYS A 679 51.10 -26.81 1.93
C LYS A 679 50.07 -25.96 2.72
N ALA A 680 48.78 -26.28 2.60
CA ALA A 680 47.80 -26.36 3.73
C ALA A 680 46.32 -26.59 3.29
N VAL A 681 45.95 -27.86 3.18
CA VAL A 681 44.66 -28.50 3.59
C VAL A 681 43.35 -27.66 3.68
N LYS A 682 42.47 -27.87 2.69
CA LYS A 682 41.01 -28.20 2.75
C LYS A 682 40.12 -27.62 3.89
N LYS A 683 39.03 -26.91 3.49
CA LYS A 683 37.66 -27.46 3.34
C LYS A 683 36.68 -26.44 2.71
N GLU A 684 35.69 -26.93 1.97
CA GLU A 684 34.64 -26.15 1.28
C GLU A 684 33.43 -25.82 2.20
N PRO A 685 32.55 -24.91 1.76
CA PRO A 685 31.13 -25.26 1.69
C PRO A 685 30.48 -25.03 0.31
N SER A 686 29.33 -25.67 0.11
CA SER A 686 28.67 -25.91 -1.17
C SER A 686 27.68 -24.82 -1.64
N GLN A 687 27.40 -24.86 -2.95
CA GLN A 687 26.50 -23.97 -3.70
C GLN A 687 25.01 -24.22 -3.42
N VAL A 688 24.18 -23.16 -3.44
CA VAL A 688 22.84 -23.16 -4.08
C VAL A 688 22.56 -21.78 -4.71
N SER A 689 22.05 -21.75 -5.94
CA SER A 689 21.75 -20.55 -6.73
C SER A 689 20.26 -20.19 -6.79
N LEU A 690 19.92 -18.89 -6.86
CA LEU A 690 18.56 -18.38 -7.14
C LEU A 690 18.46 -17.75 -8.55
N PRO A 691 17.30 -17.84 -9.25
CA PRO A 691 17.17 -17.47 -10.66
C PRO A 691 16.75 -16.01 -10.92
N VAL A 692 17.14 -15.50 -12.10
CA VAL A 692 16.88 -14.15 -12.60
C VAL A 692 15.53 -14.06 -13.35
N VAL A 693 14.81 -12.94 -13.21
CA VAL A 693 13.59 -12.62 -13.97
C VAL A 693 13.79 -11.35 -14.80
N GLU A 694 13.72 -11.47 -16.13
CA GLU A 694 13.75 -10.35 -17.09
C GLU A 694 12.38 -9.63 -17.19
N LYS A 695 12.39 -8.31 -17.41
CA LYS A 695 11.20 -7.50 -17.72
C LYS A 695 11.05 -7.30 -19.23
N SER A 696 9.82 -7.15 -19.72
CA SER A 696 9.50 -6.66 -21.07
C SER A 696 8.32 -5.71 -21.06
N ILE A 697 8.39 -4.62 -21.84
CA ILE A 697 7.37 -3.56 -21.92
C ILE A 697 6.54 -3.72 -23.19
N LEU A 698 5.21 -3.59 -23.07
CA LEU A 698 4.33 -3.11 -24.15
C LEU A 698 3.04 -2.52 -23.55
N GLU A 699 2.66 -1.33 -24.00
CA GLU A 699 1.34 -0.71 -23.77
C GLU A 699 0.25 -1.39 -24.64
N LYS A 700 -1.07 -1.33 -24.40
CA LYS A 700 -1.91 -0.43 -23.57
C LYS A 700 -3.23 -1.14 -23.17
N SER A 701 -3.92 -0.59 -22.18
CA SER A 701 -5.33 -0.84 -21.77
C SER A 701 -5.80 -2.29 -21.48
N THR A 702 -5.79 -2.68 -20.21
CA THR A 702 -6.95 -3.12 -19.41
C THR A 702 -6.51 -3.20 -17.95
N HIS A 703 -7.40 -2.94 -16.98
CA HIS A 703 -7.04 -2.79 -15.56
C HIS A 703 -6.14 -3.92 -15.05
N SER A 704 -4.97 -3.54 -14.53
CA SER A 704 -3.99 -4.49 -14.01
C SER A 704 -4.55 -5.16 -12.75
N ARG A 705 -4.46 -6.50 -12.72
CA ARG A 705 -4.89 -7.32 -11.57
C ARG A 705 -4.06 -7.06 -10.29
N LYS A 706 -3.01 -6.25 -10.38
CA LYS A 706 -2.08 -5.94 -9.27
C LYS A 706 -2.56 -4.77 -8.39
N ASP A 707 -3.54 -4.01 -8.86
CA ASP A 707 -4.02 -2.79 -8.21
C ASP A 707 -5.34 -3.01 -7.44
N ARG A 708 -5.86 -4.25 -7.41
CA ARG A 708 -7.01 -4.62 -6.55
C ARG A 708 -6.51 -4.89 -5.12
N VAL A 709 -7.20 -4.30 -4.14
CA VAL A 709 -6.98 -4.52 -2.69
C VAL A 709 -6.93 -6.02 -2.32
N ILE A 710 -7.71 -6.86 -3.00
CA ILE A 710 -7.73 -8.32 -2.81
C ILE A 710 -6.37 -8.99 -3.16
N TYR A 711 -5.64 -8.49 -4.16
CA TYR A 711 -4.31 -9.01 -4.50
C TYR A 711 -3.28 -8.62 -3.43
N LEU A 712 -3.40 -7.42 -2.85
CA LEU A 712 -2.58 -7.00 -1.71
C LEU A 712 -2.92 -7.81 -0.46
N ASN A 713 -4.19 -8.08 -0.18
CA ASN A 713 -4.63 -8.86 0.98
C ASN A 713 -4.29 -10.36 0.88
N SER A 714 -4.27 -10.94 -0.33
CA SER A 714 -3.79 -12.32 -0.55
C SER A 714 -2.27 -12.44 -0.47
N LEU A 715 -1.52 -11.36 -0.73
CA LEU A 715 -0.08 -11.28 -0.45
C LEU A 715 0.21 -11.17 1.06
N ILE A 716 -0.67 -10.54 1.84
CA ILE A 716 -0.58 -10.50 3.32
C ILE A 716 -0.78 -11.91 3.93
N THR A 717 -1.71 -12.71 3.41
CA THR A 717 -1.99 -14.07 3.91
C THR A 717 -0.98 -15.13 3.46
N SER A 718 -0.27 -14.92 2.35
CA SER A 718 0.68 -15.90 1.78
C SER A 718 2.12 -15.82 2.32
N SER A 719 2.34 -15.10 3.43
CA SER A 719 3.63 -15.03 4.16
C SER A 719 4.84 -14.57 3.32
N ALA A 720 4.61 -13.79 2.26
CA ALA A 720 5.63 -13.46 1.26
C ALA A 720 5.89 -11.96 1.06
N ILE A 721 5.90 -11.17 2.15
CA ILE A 721 6.49 -9.82 2.24
C ILE A 721 7.14 -9.68 3.62
N LYS A 722 8.23 -8.89 3.70
CA LYS A 722 8.91 -8.54 4.97
C LYS A 722 7.86 -8.04 5.97
N LYS A 723 7.91 -8.53 7.23
CA LYS A 723 7.11 -7.97 8.33
C LYS A 723 7.38 -6.46 8.42
N GLY A 724 6.47 -5.65 7.90
CA GLY A 724 6.39 -4.24 8.24
C GLY A 724 6.00 -4.18 9.70
N ASP A 725 6.80 -3.48 10.49
CA ASP A 725 6.56 -3.33 11.92
C ASP A 725 5.40 -2.33 12.11
N ILE A 726 4.14 -2.78 11.91
CA ILE A 726 2.92 -2.01 12.23
C ILE A 726 2.66 -2.00 13.75
N ALA A 727 3.70 -2.27 14.53
CA ALA A 727 3.77 -1.82 15.89
C ALA A 727 3.73 -0.29 15.86
N PHE A 728 2.63 0.29 16.38
CA PHE A 728 2.69 1.61 16.99
C PHE A 728 3.79 1.56 18.05
N LYS A 729 5.01 1.96 17.68
CA LYS A 729 6.07 2.25 18.63
C LYS A 729 5.63 3.56 19.29
N PRO A 730 5.19 3.55 20.56
CA PRO A 730 4.90 4.80 21.24
C PRO A 730 6.18 5.64 21.16
N ARG A 731 6.07 6.92 20.80
CA ARG A 731 7.24 7.80 20.58
C ARG A 731 8.20 7.82 21.78
N LYS A 732 7.66 7.49 22.94
CA LYS A 732 8.37 7.16 24.17
C LYS A 732 7.95 5.77 24.61
N ILE A 733 8.90 4.83 24.71
CA ILE A 733 8.68 3.65 25.55
C ILE A 733 8.69 4.19 26.98
N TRP A 734 7.54 4.24 27.65
CA TRP A 734 7.55 4.43 29.10
C TRP A 734 8.29 3.22 29.68
N ALA A 735 9.47 3.48 30.24
CA ALA A 735 10.07 2.60 31.21
C ALA A 735 9.08 2.39 32.38
N PRO A 736 9.15 1.27 33.12
CA PRO A 736 8.50 1.20 34.43
C PRO A 736 8.87 2.43 35.26
N ASP A 737 7.92 2.95 36.04
CA ASP A 737 8.13 4.15 36.84
C ASP A 737 9.41 3.98 37.68
N ALA A 738 10.40 4.85 37.41
CA ALA A 738 11.69 4.81 38.08
C ALA A 738 11.46 4.91 39.59
N ALA A 739 12.22 4.13 40.37
CA ALA A 739 12.06 4.14 41.82
C ALA A 739 12.26 5.57 42.35
N THR A 740 11.63 5.93 43.47
CA THR A 740 11.66 7.31 44.00
C THR A 740 13.10 7.84 44.15
N GLU A 741 14.04 6.95 44.47
CA GLU A 741 15.49 7.20 44.57
C GLU A 741 16.16 7.53 43.21
N GLU A 742 15.73 6.90 42.11
CA GLU A 742 16.25 7.15 40.77
C GLU A 742 15.80 8.51 40.22
N LEU A 743 14.57 8.92 40.55
CA LEU A 743 14.06 10.26 40.22
C LEU A 743 14.84 11.35 40.97
N VAL A 744 15.20 11.10 42.24
CA VAL A 744 16.05 12.00 43.04
C VAL A 744 17.45 12.11 42.42
N ARG A 745 18.12 10.98 42.13
CA ARG A 745 19.43 10.98 41.45
C ARG A 745 19.41 11.72 40.11
N LYS A 746 18.31 11.61 39.35
CA LYS A 746 18.16 12.32 38.07
C LYS A 746 18.01 13.82 38.25
N GLN A 747 17.36 14.28 39.33
CA GLN A 747 17.33 15.70 39.69
C GLN A 747 18.68 16.22 40.17
N GLU A 748 19.46 15.40 40.89
CA GLU A 748 20.83 15.73 41.31
C GLU A 748 21.76 15.89 40.10
N LEU A 749 21.78 14.93 39.18
CA LEU A 749 22.53 15.04 37.91
C LEU A 749 22.15 16.26 37.05
N LEU A 750 20.87 16.66 37.06
CA LEU A 750 20.43 17.87 36.36
C LEU A 750 20.90 19.16 37.06
N ARG A 751 21.01 19.15 38.40
CA ARG A 751 21.61 20.27 39.16
C ARG A 751 23.12 20.37 38.94
N GLU A 752 23.83 19.24 38.93
CA GLU A 752 25.27 19.20 38.64
C GLU A 752 25.58 19.74 37.24
N ARG A 753 24.77 19.38 36.23
CA ARG A 753 24.87 19.95 34.87
C ARG A 753 24.61 21.45 34.84
N PHE A 754 23.62 21.94 35.59
CA PHE A 754 23.33 23.38 35.69
C PHE A 754 24.44 24.17 36.41
N ALA A 755 25.21 23.52 37.30
CA ALA A 755 26.34 24.12 37.99
C ALA A 755 27.62 24.19 37.13
N LEU A 756 27.74 23.32 36.11
CA LEU A 756 28.86 23.32 35.16
C LEU A 756 28.77 24.43 34.11
N ASP A 757 27.56 24.85 33.72
CA ASP A 757 27.30 25.91 32.72
C ASP A 757 27.40 27.32 33.34
N GLY A 758 28.47 27.55 34.11
CA GLY A 758 28.60 28.60 35.11
C GLY A 758 28.15 30.01 34.68
N HIS A 759 27.11 30.52 35.35
CA HIS A 759 26.76 31.93 35.35
C HIS A 759 27.89 32.79 35.95
N SER A 760 28.83 33.21 35.11
CA SER A 760 29.57 34.44 35.37
C SER A 760 28.64 35.63 35.12
N GLU A 761 28.21 36.30 36.19
CA GLU A 761 27.41 37.53 36.13
C GLU A 761 28.25 38.73 35.62
N SER A 762 28.86 38.62 34.43
CA SER A 762 29.59 39.72 33.78
C SER A 762 29.82 39.52 32.28
N PHE A 763 28.79 39.16 31.51
CA PHE A 763 28.82 39.26 30.04
C PHE A 763 27.92 40.40 29.54
N MET A 764 28.49 41.61 29.51
CA MET A 764 27.95 42.72 28.72
C MET A 764 28.15 42.45 27.24
N THR A 765 27.08 42.39 26.47
CA THR A 765 27.16 42.17 25.02
C THR A 765 27.74 43.41 24.30
N PRO A 766 28.42 43.24 23.14
CA PRO A 766 29.13 44.35 22.47
C PRO A 766 28.25 45.51 21.97
N PHE A 767 26.92 45.36 22.01
CA PHE A 767 25.95 46.32 21.46
C PHE A 767 25.54 47.46 22.41
N ASN A 768 26.04 47.49 23.66
CA ASN A 768 25.72 48.53 24.65
C ASN A 768 26.82 49.59 24.88
N ARG A 769 27.76 49.76 23.93
CA ARG A 769 28.63 50.95 23.94
C ARG A 769 27.84 52.19 23.49
N LYS A 770 27.35 52.97 24.46
CA LYS A 770 26.99 54.37 24.21
C LYS A 770 28.24 55.11 23.72
N VAL A 771 28.15 55.72 22.54
CA VAL A 771 29.16 56.66 22.07
C VAL A 771 28.99 57.96 22.84
N THR A 772 30.05 58.38 23.52
CA THR A 772 30.19 59.72 24.11
C THR A 772 31.60 60.23 23.84
N GLU A 773 31.76 60.87 22.67
CA GLU A 773 32.47 62.14 22.50
C GLU A 773 31.57 63.02 21.62
#